data_AF-A0A397H0P1-F1
#
_entry.id   AF-A0A397H0P1-F1
#
_cell.length_a   1.000
_cell.length_b   1.000
_cell.length_c   1.000
_cell.angle_alpha   90.00
_cell.angle_beta   90.00
_cell.angle_gamma   90.00
#
_symmetry.space_group_name_H-M   'P 1'
#
loop_
_entity.id
_entity.type
_entity.pdbx_description
1 polymer ?
#
loop_
_entity_poly.entity_id
_entity_poly.type
_entity_poly.pdbx_seq_one_letter_code
_entity_poly.pdbx_strand_id
1 'polypeptide(L)'
;MSEKVDVLICGSGSAGLCAATWLARYGIRCKVLERRDGPMTMGQADGVQCRTVEIFESFGISEELLREAYHVLEVVFWAEADDGSGSIKRTGRTADTQPGLSHQPHVILNQARINGLLIEKMREWNDQEIDYGYTVTGVEVDSQLAADPRAYPVKVTAEKNGETETFEAKYVLACDGAHSTVRKSLGHNMIGDSTDAVWGVMDMIPRTDFPDIRKKTTIRSKAGNLLIIPREGGSLARFYIELPAGTKPKEVKLEHLQQTAKNILSQYTIEFVETVWWSAYSIGQRHADFFHKDYRVFLAGDACHTHSPKAGQGMNVSLQDGYNMGWKLATVLKGLASPSLLETYVLERQKVAIDLINFDRYFSKLFSSGGQTSPAEFQEGFIKAGKYTAGMTARYDKSPITSDVDKSDKLSTNVVVGMRLPSAQVVRFSDSKPMQLAQSLNADGRWRVMVFIGDISSAETRTKLKNIGDYLSSTEGPIQTFRPKGEDIDSLIEPILVGHGKRHAVELEQIPECFYPVTGKHQIRGKSQKVHLHKIYYDDESYNKGHGHCYEHLGVSPEKGAIVIVRPDQYVSAVMGLDDYTQIGKFFAGFLIPQLPGSKCRVLINRKFETIISSQTYTTSRYSLTSKIDMATFPDFIVPPHLAEYNVPLPEFAASKPHLTDFVVGGLVYSQSVEEEDDATGTSSGKRKPRTRVLLLQRAATDSYPGLWEGPGGMCERTDATLLAGVAREVFEETGLHVSRFVDLIAVDEWSRILRNELHRVAKFTFLVEVHEARGTAGVPSEDVVVGVAPERWEDGVKLEQAEHQAFEWATEEEVRQSLESKGKYKFLKDQGWNLLKGFELLKRTTSAEGGSRG
;
A
#
# COMPACT_ATOMS: atom_id res chain seq x y z
N MET A 1 28.92 22.26 -15.60
CA MET A 1 29.29 20.87 -15.28
C MET A 1 28.19 20.32 -14.38
N SER A 2 27.71 19.10 -14.63
CA SER A 2 26.67 18.47 -13.79
C SER A 2 27.30 17.84 -12.54
N GLU A 3 26.75 18.12 -11.36
CA GLU A 3 27.13 17.44 -10.12
C GLU A 3 26.49 16.04 -10.08
N LYS A 4 27.26 15.01 -9.74
CA LYS A 4 26.75 13.62 -9.61
C LYS A 4 26.43 13.27 -8.17
N VAL A 5 25.22 12.79 -7.92
CA VAL A 5 24.73 12.43 -6.58
C VAL A 5 24.03 11.07 -6.59
N ASP A 6 24.16 10.28 -5.52
CA ASP A 6 23.48 8.97 -5.46
C ASP A 6 21.96 9.15 -5.30
N VAL A 7 21.55 10.07 -4.43
CA VAL A 7 20.14 10.39 -4.17
C VAL A 7 19.93 11.89 -4.16
N LEU A 8 18.95 12.34 -4.93
CA LEU A 8 18.47 13.72 -4.90
C LEU A 8 17.00 13.75 -4.46
N ILE A 9 16.69 14.52 -3.44
CA ILE A 9 15.34 14.73 -2.91
C ILE A 9 14.90 16.14 -3.29
N CYS A 10 13.81 16.24 -4.04
CA CYS A 10 13.21 17.52 -4.43
C CYS A 10 12.15 17.91 -3.40
N GLY A 11 12.45 18.85 -2.51
CA GLY A 11 11.54 19.37 -1.48
C GLY A 11 11.84 18.84 -0.08
N SER A 12 11.91 19.77 0.89
CA SER A 12 12.11 19.48 2.32
C SER A 12 10.78 19.43 3.09
N GLY A 13 9.75 18.85 2.48
CA GLY A 13 8.50 18.49 3.18
C GLY A 13 8.69 17.28 4.09
N SER A 14 7.66 16.93 4.87
CA SER A 14 7.75 15.83 5.86
C SER A 14 8.10 14.47 5.22
N ALA A 15 7.67 14.21 3.98
CA ALA A 15 8.08 13.03 3.21
C ALA A 15 9.60 13.00 2.93
N GLY A 16 10.11 14.09 2.34
CA GLY A 16 11.52 14.21 1.96
C GLY A 16 12.46 14.19 3.16
N LEU A 17 12.09 14.90 4.24
CA LEU A 17 12.87 14.91 5.49
C LEU A 17 12.90 13.54 6.16
N CYS A 18 11.79 12.80 6.16
CA CYS A 18 11.75 11.45 6.74
C CYS A 18 12.65 10.48 5.95
N ALA A 19 12.61 10.52 4.62
CA ALA A 19 13.52 9.74 3.79
C ALA A 19 14.99 10.14 3.99
N ALA A 20 15.29 11.44 4.04
CA ALA A 20 16.63 11.95 4.30
C ALA A 20 17.15 11.55 5.69
N THR A 21 16.28 11.52 6.71
CA THR A 21 16.59 11.06 8.07
C THR A 21 16.99 9.59 8.08
N TRP A 22 16.30 8.73 7.32
CA TRP A 22 16.72 7.34 7.11
C TRP A 22 18.08 7.25 6.42
N LEU A 23 18.29 7.97 5.33
CA LEU A 23 19.58 7.93 4.62
C LEU A 23 20.73 8.41 5.52
N ALA A 24 20.50 9.48 6.28
CA ALA A 24 21.41 10.00 7.29
C ALA A 24 21.77 8.93 8.33
N ARG A 25 20.76 8.19 8.81
CA ARG A 25 20.96 7.09 9.75
C ARG A 25 21.88 5.98 9.23
N TYR A 26 21.84 5.72 7.93
CA TYR A 26 22.72 4.76 7.24
C TYR A 26 24.08 5.34 6.84
N GLY A 27 24.35 6.61 7.19
CA GLY A 27 25.56 7.34 6.79
C GLY A 27 25.61 7.63 5.29
N ILE A 28 24.47 7.65 4.60
CA ILE A 28 24.36 8.00 3.18
C ILE A 28 23.98 9.47 3.08
N ARG A 29 24.81 10.28 2.43
CA ARG A 29 24.47 11.68 2.14
C ARG A 29 23.61 11.76 0.88
N CYS A 30 22.54 12.52 0.95
CA CYS A 30 21.69 12.86 -0.18
C CYS A 30 21.75 14.37 -0.46
N LYS A 31 21.39 14.76 -1.68
CA LYS A 31 21.18 16.17 -2.03
C LYS A 31 19.71 16.51 -1.79
N VAL A 32 19.40 17.46 -0.92
CA VAL A 32 18.01 17.88 -0.65
C VAL A 32 17.82 19.30 -1.13
N LEU A 33 17.11 19.48 -2.25
CA LEU A 33 16.84 20.81 -2.82
C LEU A 33 15.53 21.37 -2.29
N GLU A 34 15.56 22.60 -1.78
CA GLU A 34 14.37 23.29 -1.27
C GLU A 34 14.29 24.72 -1.80
N ARG A 35 13.11 25.11 -2.26
CA ARG A 35 12.86 26.44 -2.84
C ARG A 35 12.78 27.56 -1.82
N ARG A 36 12.36 27.26 -0.58
CA ARG A 36 12.36 28.24 0.52
C ARG A 36 13.79 28.66 0.84
N ASP A 37 13.96 29.88 1.35
CA ASP A 37 15.27 30.42 1.73
C ASP A 37 15.79 29.86 3.08
N GLY A 38 14.99 29.05 3.76
CA GLY A 38 15.32 28.46 5.04
C GLY A 38 14.28 27.44 5.49
N PRO A 39 14.46 26.87 6.70
CA PRO A 39 13.52 25.91 7.25
C PRO A 39 12.12 26.49 7.40
N MET A 40 11.11 25.63 7.31
CA MET A 40 9.73 26.01 7.56
C MET A 40 9.59 26.59 8.97
N THR A 41 8.97 27.76 9.10
CA THR A 41 8.69 28.39 10.40
C THR A 41 7.25 28.17 10.84
N MET A 42 6.30 28.15 9.89
CA MET A 42 4.88 27.86 10.14
C MET A 42 4.36 26.86 9.12
N GLY A 43 3.83 25.75 9.61
CA GLY A 43 3.29 24.67 8.79
C GLY A 43 1.77 24.70 8.65
N GLN A 44 1.30 23.97 7.65
CA GLN A 44 -0.14 23.86 7.35
C GLN A 44 -0.77 22.68 8.10
N ALA A 45 0.02 21.66 8.45
CA ALA A 45 -0.39 20.52 9.25
C ALA A 45 0.03 20.66 10.72
N ASP A 46 -0.69 19.97 11.59
CA ASP A 46 -0.41 19.95 13.03
C ASP A 46 -0.76 18.62 13.71
N GLY A 47 -1.75 17.88 13.21
CA GLY A 47 -2.11 16.56 13.74
C GLY A 47 -1.04 15.50 13.51
N VAL A 48 -0.58 14.87 14.59
CA VAL A 48 0.43 13.78 14.60
C VAL A 48 -0.22 12.51 15.11
N GLN A 49 -0.57 11.63 14.18
CA GLN A 49 -1.28 10.40 14.51
C GLN A 49 -0.41 9.40 15.27
N CYS A 50 -1.06 8.48 15.97
CA CYS A 50 -0.41 7.45 16.79
C CYS A 50 0.72 6.74 16.03
N ARG A 51 0.48 6.34 14.76
CA ARG A 51 1.52 5.69 13.95
C ARG A 51 2.75 6.55 13.70
N THR A 52 2.55 7.85 13.52
CA THR A 52 3.66 8.80 13.33
C THR A 52 4.43 8.98 14.62
N VAL A 53 3.78 8.97 15.78
CA VAL A 53 4.48 9.00 17.07
C VAL A 53 5.31 7.72 17.28
N GLU A 54 4.81 6.55 16.88
CA GLU A 54 5.59 5.29 16.88
C GLU A 54 6.82 5.36 15.95
N ILE A 55 6.71 6.04 14.81
CA ILE A 55 7.84 6.30 13.91
C ILE A 55 8.86 7.25 14.57
N PHE A 56 8.40 8.27 15.28
CA PHE A 56 9.30 9.16 16.02
C PHE A 56 9.96 8.42 17.19
N GLU A 57 9.27 7.48 17.83
CA GLU A 57 9.85 6.61 18.86
C GLU A 57 10.93 5.70 18.28
N SER A 58 10.73 5.16 17.07
CA SER A 58 11.73 4.32 16.40
C SER A 58 13.01 5.08 16.04
N PHE A 59 12.90 6.38 15.75
CA PHE A 59 14.04 7.29 15.58
C PHE A 59 14.59 7.86 16.89
N GLY A 60 13.92 7.61 18.03
CA GLY A 60 14.32 8.10 19.35
C GLY A 60 14.11 9.59 19.58
N ILE A 61 13.06 10.16 19.00
CA ILE A 61 12.65 11.59 19.11
C ILE A 61 11.21 11.78 19.57
N SER A 62 10.53 10.72 20.00
CA SER A 62 9.14 10.83 20.49
C SER A 62 9.05 11.54 21.83
N GLU A 63 10.06 11.46 22.70
CA GLU A 63 10.02 12.12 24.01
C GLU A 63 9.96 13.64 23.88
N GLU A 64 10.78 14.24 23.01
CA GLU A 64 10.73 15.67 22.71
C GLU A 64 9.40 16.06 22.06
N LEU A 65 8.93 15.27 21.08
CA LEU A 65 7.65 15.46 20.42
C LEU A 65 6.49 15.49 21.44
N LEU A 66 6.40 14.48 22.31
CA LEU A 66 5.32 14.33 23.28
C LEU A 66 5.37 15.40 24.38
N ARG A 67 6.56 15.87 24.74
CA ARG A 67 6.73 16.93 25.74
C ARG A 67 6.22 18.28 25.22
N GLU A 68 6.42 18.57 23.94
CA GLU A 68 6.06 19.86 23.33
C GLU A 68 4.62 19.89 22.81
N ALA A 69 4.07 18.74 22.40
CA ALA A 69 2.77 18.65 21.76
C ALA A 69 1.58 18.75 22.74
N TYR A 70 0.42 19.16 22.21
CA TYR A 70 -0.86 18.99 22.89
C TYR A 70 -1.37 17.55 22.73
N HIS A 71 -1.80 16.91 23.82
CA HIS A 71 -2.28 15.52 23.80
C HIS A 71 -3.79 15.47 23.58
N VAL A 72 -4.22 14.79 22.52
CA VAL A 72 -5.64 14.66 22.17
C VAL A 72 -6.20 13.41 22.85
N LEU A 73 -6.87 13.59 24.00
CA LEU A 73 -7.38 12.46 24.79
C LEU A 73 -8.88 12.22 24.60
N GLU A 74 -9.66 13.29 24.44
CA GLU A 74 -11.12 13.26 24.33
C GLU A 74 -11.58 14.07 23.12
N VAL A 75 -12.56 13.53 22.39
CA VAL A 75 -13.35 14.27 21.39
C VAL A 75 -14.72 14.57 21.97
N VAL A 76 -15.16 15.82 21.82
CA VAL A 76 -16.46 16.29 22.27
C VAL A 76 -17.34 16.65 21.08
N PHE A 77 -18.59 16.18 21.11
CA PHE A 77 -19.58 16.45 20.08
C PHE A 77 -20.59 17.48 20.58
N TRP A 78 -20.83 18.50 19.76
CA TRP A 78 -21.86 19.51 19.97
C TRP A 78 -22.75 19.60 18.74
N ALA A 79 -24.04 19.78 18.97
CA ALA A 79 -25.02 20.02 17.93
C ALA A 79 -26.04 21.06 18.39
N GLU A 80 -26.75 21.67 17.44
CA GLU A 80 -27.88 22.54 17.74
C GLU A 80 -28.94 21.81 18.59
N ALA A 81 -29.55 22.51 19.53
CA ALA A 81 -30.65 22.02 20.34
C ALA A 81 -31.96 22.00 19.52
N ASP A 82 -32.74 20.94 19.71
CA ASP A 82 -34.04 20.76 19.02
C ASP A 82 -35.18 21.65 19.58
N ASP A 83 -34.85 22.66 20.39
CA ASP A 83 -35.80 23.57 21.04
C ASP A 83 -36.09 24.85 20.24
N GLY A 84 -35.50 24.98 19.04
CA GLY A 84 -35.66 26.14 18.17
C GLY A 84 -34.91 27.40 18.61
N SER A 85 -34.14 27.33 19.70
CA SER A 85 -33.35 28.47 20.21
C SER A 85 -32.15 28.84 19.32
N GLY A 86 -31.72 27.91 18.45
CA GLY A 86 -30.47 28.04 17.70
C GLY A 86 -29.21 27.86 18.56
N SER A 87 -29.37 27.52 19.85
CA SER A 87 -28.28 27.23 20.77
C SER A 87 -27.65 25.87 20.47
N ILE A 88 -26.36 25.72 20.75
CA ILE A 88 -25.65 24.43 20.69
C ILE A 88 -25.63 23.77 22.07
N LYS A 89 -25.73 22.44 22.11
CA LYS A 89 -25.56 21.65 23.33
C LYS A 89 -24.58 20.50 23.10
N ARG A 90 -23.89 20.09 24.17
CA ARG A 90 -23.02 18.92 24.14
C ARG A 90 -23.89 17.66 23.98
N THR A 91 -23.61 16.86 22.96
CA THR A 91 -24.36 15.62 22.66
C THR A 91 -23.59 14.37 23.05
N GLY A 92 -22.26 14.42 23.12
CA GLY A 92 -21.47 13.24 23.44
C GLY A 92 -20.00 13.54 23.73
N ARG A 93 -19.32 12.52 24.26
CA ARG A 93 -17.87 12.48 24.49
C ARG A 93 -17.37 11.07 24.18
N THR A 94 -16.15 10.97 23.67
CA THR A 94 -15.47 9.70 23.44
C THR A 94 -13.97 9.88 23.56
N ALA A 95 -13.25 8.79 23.84
CA ALA A 95 -11.80 8.78 23.68
C ALA A 95 -11.45 9.09 22.22
N ASP A 96 -10.44 9.95 22.00
CA ASP A 96 -10.01 10.32 20.65
C ASP A 96 -9.37 9.13 19.92
N THR A 97 -8.57 8.35 20.67
CA THR A 97 -7.99 7.09 20.20
C THR A 97 -8.64 5.94 20.95
N GLN A 98 -9.05 4.90 20.22
CA GLN A 98 -9.61 3.70 20.83
C GLN A 98 -8.61 3.10 21.85
N PRO A 99 -9.03 2.81 23.10
CA PRO A 99 -8.16 2.18 24.08
C PRO A 99 -7.53 0.88 23.54
N GLY A 100 -6.23 0.72 23.73
CA GLY A 100 -5.47 -0.44 23.27
C GLY A 100 -5.09 -0.43 21.78
N LEU A 101 -5.44 0.59 21.01
CA LEU A 101 -5.08 0.67 19.59
C LEU A 101 -3.59 0.93 19.34
N SER A 102 -2.97 1.74 20.20
CA SER A 102 -1.54 2.06 20.19
C SER A 102 -1.10 2.36 21.62
N HIS A 103 0.18 2.16 21.93
CA HIS A 103 0.81 2.65 23.16
C HIS A 103 1.19 4.13 23.08
N GLN A 104 1.13 4.74 21.90
CA GLN A 104 1.39 6.15 21.67
C GLN A 104 0.08 6.94 21.49
N PRO A 105 0.01 8.18 21.99
CA PRO A 105 -1.17 9.02 21.83
C PRO A 105 -1.21 9.70 20.46
N HIS A 106 -2.40 10.18 20.07
CA HIS A 106 -2.54 11.23 19.06
C HIS A 106 -2.21 12.58 19.70
N VAL A 107 -1.34 13.35 19.06
CA VAL A 107 -0.91 14.67 19.54
C VAL A 107 -0.97 15.73 18.45
N ILE A 108 -0.97 17.00 18.85
CA ILE A 108 -0.96 18.15 17.95
C ILE A 108 0.28 19.00 18.21
N LEU A 109 1.05 19.26 17.15
CA LEU A 109 2.23 20.13 17.20
C LEU A 109 2.45 20.79 15.83
N ASN A 110 2.91 22.04 15.81
CA ASN A 110 3.28 22.72 14.56
C ASN A 110 4.23 21.87 13.69
N GLN A 111 3.86 21.63 12.43
CA GLN A 111 4.65 20.89 11.45
C GLN A 111 6.08 21.43 11.28
N ALA A 112 6.31 22.73 11.46
CA ALA A 112 7.67 23.28 11.46
C ALA A 112 8.56 22.63 12.53
N ARG A 113 8.04 22.44 13.74
CA ARG A 113 8.78 21.79 14.84
C ARG A 113 8.97 20.30 14.59
N ILE A 114 7.93 19.62 14.09
CA ILE A 114 8.00 18.20 13.71
C ILE A 114 9.11 17.97 12.68
N ASN A 115 9.15 18.79 11.63
CA ASN A 115 10.20 18.74 10.62
C ASN A 115 11.57 19.13 11.20
N GLY A 116 11.61 20.08 12.14
CA GLY A 116 12.81 20.47 12.87
C GLY A 116 13.47 19.32 13.62
N LEU A 117 12.67 18.47 14.29
CA LEU A 117 13.18 17.27 14.97
C LEU A 117 13.89 16.30 14.02
N LEU A 118 13.36 16.12 12.80
CA LEU A 118 13.99 15.29 11.76
C LEU A 118 15.30 15.93 11.26
N ILE A 119 15.31 17.24 11.02
CA ILE A 119 16.51 17.99 10.61
C ILE A 119 17.62 17.90 11.66
N GLU A 120 17.26 18.03 12.94
CA GLU A 120 18.19 17.86 14.06
C GLU A 120 18.84 16.47 14.05
N LYS A 121 18.06 15.40 13.80
CA LYS A 121 18.59 14.03 13.69
C LYS A 121 19.43 13.79 12.44
N MET A 122 19.07 14.35 11.30
CA MET A 122 19.87 14.32 10.08
C MET A 122 21.27 14.90 10.33
N ARG A 123 21.34 16.06 10.99
CA ARG A 123 22.61 16.69 11.39
C ARG A 123 23.40 15.82 12.37
N GLU A 124 22.74 15.34 13.43
CA GLU A 124 23.36 14.49 14.45
C GLU A 124 24.02 13.22 13.85
N TRP A 125 23.39 12.58 12.86
CA TRP A 125 23.85 11.28 12.37
C TRP A 125 24.94 11.34 11.30
N ASN A 126 24.92 12.32 10.38
CA ASN A 126 25.95 12.41 9.35
C ASN A 126 26.20 13.83 8.78
N ASP A 127 25.84 14.87 9.54
CA ASP A 127 25.89 16.29 9.12
C ASP A 127 25.11 16.56 7.82
N GLN A 128 23.99 15.85 7.61
CA GLN A 128 23.15 16.07 6.45
C GLN A 128 22.42 17.42 6.54
N GLU A 129 22.59 18.25 5.52
CA GLU A 129 21.97 19.57 5.40
C GLU A 129 20.95 19.64 4.25
N ILE A 130 20.23 20.76 4.17
CA ILE A 130 19.28 21.08 3.12
C ILE A 130 19.81 22.26 2.31
N ASP A 131 19.79 22.12 0.99
CA ASP A 131 20.16 23.18 0.07
C ASP A 131 18.94 24.05 -0.24
N TYR A 132 18.82 25.13 0.55
CA TYR A 132 17.78 26.14 0.40
C TYR A 132 18.00 27.08 -0.79
N GLY A 133 16.93 27.75 -1.23
CA GLY A 133 16.88 28.67 -2.36
C GLY A 133 16.92 28.00 -3.76
N TYR A 134 16.80 26.67 -3.84
CA TYR A 134 16.80 25.93 -5.10
C TYR A 134 15.38 25.63 -5.58
N THR A 135 15.02 26.13 -6.77
CA THR A 135 13.77 25.79 -7.44
C THR A 135 14.01 24.78 -8.54
N VAL A 136 13.52 23.56 -8.38
CA VAL A 136 13.57 22.54 -9.45
C VAL A 136 12.64 22.96 -10.59
N THR A 137 13.18 23.00 -11.80
CA THR A 137 12.48 23.45 -13.03
C THR A 137 12.24 22.32 -14.03
N GLY A 138 13.01 21.24 -13.97
CA GLY A 138 12.82 20.10 -14.86
C GLY A 138 13.50 18.81 -14.39
N VAL A 139 12.96 17.68 -14.81
CA VAL A 139 13.54 16.34 -14.60
C VAL A 139 13.41 15.53 -15.88
N GLU A 140 14.49 14.89 -16.29
CA GLU A 140 14.58 13.99 -17.45
C GLU A 140 15.17 12.65 -17.00
N VAL A 141 14.70 11.53 -17.56
CA VAL A 141 15.21 10.19 -17.28
C VAL A 141 15.68 9.56 -18.58
N ASP A 142 16.95 9.16 -18.61
CA ASP A 142 17.48 8.29 -19.67
C ASP A 142 17.09 6.83 -19.38
N SER A 143 15.99 6.38 -19.99
CA SER A 143 15.48 5.02 -19.82
C SER A 143 16.44 3.95 -20.34
N GLN A 144 17.36 4.27 -21.26
CA GLN A 144 18.36 3.29 -21.75
C GLN A 144 19.40 2.97 -20.68
N LEU A 145 19.70 3.94 -19.81
CA LEU A 145 20.63 3.78 -18.68
C LEU A 145 19.93 3.29 -17.40
N ALA A 146 18.59 3.26 -17.35
CA ALA A 146 17.85 2.89 -16.16
C ALA A 146 18.14 1.47 -15.66
N ALA A 147 18.48 0.54 -16.57
CA ALA A 147 18.84 -0.83 -16.23
C ALA A 147 20.23 -0.99 -15.60
N ASP A 148 21.16 -0.03 -15.78
CA ASP A 148 22.50 -0.11 -15.15
C ASP A 148 22.43 0.42 -13.71
N PRO A 149 22.61 -0.42 -12.67
CA PRO A 149 22.54 0.00 -11.27
C PRO A 149 23.60 1.04 -10.89
N ARG A 150 24.66 1.22 -11.67
CA ARG A 150 25.73 2.19 -11.41
C ARG A 150 25.56 3.51 -12.17
N ALA A 151 24.67 3.57 -13.15
CA ALA A 151 24.44 4.77 -13.93
C ALA A 151 23.72 5.85 -13.12
N TYR A 152 23.85 7.10 -13.57
CA TYR A 152 23.15 8.27 -13.06
C TYR A 152 22.14 8.73 -14.14
N PRO A 153 21.06 7.97 -14.40
CA PRO A 153 20.20 8.18 -15.55
C PRO A 153 19.27 9.40 -15.40
N VAL A 154 19.16 9.98 -14.20
CA VAL A 154 18.22 11.07 -13.95
C VAL A 154 18.95 12.39 -13.98
N LYS A 155 18.51 13.31 -14.85
CA LYS A 155 18.99 14.68 -14.91
C LYS A 155 17.97 15.61 -14.27
N VAL A 156 18.38 16.38 -13.26
CA VAL A 156 17.55 17.36 -12.57
C VAL A 156 18.10 18.75 -12.84
N THR A 157 17.25 19.64 -13.34
CA THR A 157 17.57 21.05 -13.57
C THR A 157 16.94 21.89 -12.47
N ALA A 158 17.72 22.76 -11.84
CA ALA A 158 17.24 23.66 -10.80
C ALA A 158 17.82 25.06 -10.97
N GLU A 159 17.11 26.05 -10.45
CA GLU A 159 17.53 27.46 -10.45
C GLU A 159 17.80 27.93 -9.02
N LYS A 160 18.87 28.70 -8.86
CA LYS A 160 19.21 29.40 -7.62
C LYS A 160 19.85 30.74 -7.95
N ASN A 161 19.38 31.81 -7.33
CA ASN A 161 19.88 33.18 -7.55
C ASN A 161 19.92 33.60 -9.04
N GLY A 162 19.00 33.08 -9.87
CA GLY A 162 18.95 33.35 -11.31
C GLY A 162 19.92 32.53 -12.16
N GLU A 163 20.70 31.63 -11.55
CA GLU A 163 21.60 30.71 -12.25
C GLU A 163 20.97 29.31 -12.34
N THR A 164 21.10 28.67 -13.50
CA THR A 164 20.64 27.30 -13.74
C THR A 164 21.77 26.31 -13.43
N GLU A 165 21.49 25.36 -12.56
CA GLU A 165 22.36 24.24 -12.22
C GLU A 165 21.74 22.91 -12.68
N THR A 166 22.60 21.90 -12.88
CA THR A 166 22.17 20.56 -13.31
C THR A 166 22.82 19.50 -12.43
N PHE A 167 22.02 18.53 -12.02
CA PHE A 167 22.43 17.38 -11.22
C PHE A 167 22.14 16.09 -11.98
N GLU A 168 23.06 15.13 -11.89
CA GLU A 168 22.88 13.76 -12.40
C GLU A 168 22.75 12.82 -11.20
N ALA A 169 21.62 12.14 -11.08
CA ALA A 169 21.28 11.31 -9.94
C ALA A 169 21.09 9.83 -10.31
N LYS A 170 21.47 8.92 -9.40
CA LYS A 170 21.06 7.50 -9.53
C LYS A 170 19.58 7.33 -9.22
N TYR A 171 19.10 8.04 -8.20
CA TYR A 171 17.71 8.04 -7.78
C TYR A 171 17.24 9.45 -7.41
N VAL A 172 15.99 9.76 -7.74
CA VAL A 172 15.31 11.00 -7.35
C VAL A 172 14.04 10.70 -6.58
N LEU A 173 13.82 11.41 -5.48
CA LEU A 173 12.56 11.37 -4.73
C LEU A 173 11.88 12.74 -4.82
N ALA A 174 10.72 12.79 -5.48
CA ALA A 174 9.90 13.98 -5.59
C ALA A 174 9.03 14.13 -4.34
N CYS A 175 9.36 15.15 -3.54
CA CYS A 175 8.67 15.55 -2.31
C CYS A 175 8.26 17.03 -2.37
N ASP A 176 8.04 17.55 -3.58
CA ASP A 176 7.85 18.96 -3.92
C ASP A 176 6.36 19.39 -3.93
N GLY A 177 5.51 18.56 -3.33
CA GLY A 177 4.14 18.91 -2.93
C GLY A 177 3.08 18.80 -4.03
N ALA A 178 1.86 19.27 -3.75
CA ALA A 178 0.69 19.12 -4.62
C ALA A 178 0.90 19.64 -6.06
N HIS A 179 1.73 20.67 -6.23
CA HIS A 179 2.04 21.27 -7.53
C HIS A 179 3.35 20.78 -8.16
N SER A 180 3.87 19.65 -7.68
CA SER A 180 5.13 19.01 -8.06
C SER A 180 5.56 19.30 -9.50
N THR A 181 6.71 19.96 -9.64
CA THR A 181 7.37 20.18 -10.93
C THR A 181 7.87 18.84 -11.44
N VAL A 182 8.45 18.01 -10.57
CA VAL A 182 8.99 16.69 -10.96
C VAL A 182 7.90 15.82 -11.57
N ARG A 183 6.74 15.68 -10.91
CA ARG A 183 5.60 14.93 -11.46
C ARG A 183 5.21 15.42 -12.86
N LYS A 184 5.10 16.73 -13.04
CA LYS A 184 4.72 17.34 -14.33
C LYS A 184 5.78 17.10 -15.41
N SER A 185 7.06 17.19 -15.07
CA SER A 185 8.16 16.92 -16.02
C SER A 185 8.13 15.48 -16.53
N LEU A 186 7.64 14.53 -15.73
CA LEU A 186 7.49 13.14 -16.13
C LEU A 186 6.22 12.86 -16.96
N GLY A 187 5.32 13.85 -17.10
CA GLY A 187 4.03 13.68 -17.78
C GLY A 187 2.95 13.01 -16.93
N HIS A 188 3.19 12.84 -15.62
CA HIS A 188 2.27 12.14 -14.71
C HIS A 188 1.13 13.07 -14.27
N ASN A 189 -0.09 12.57 -14.31
CA ASN A 189 -1.31 13.32 -14.02
C ASN A 189 -1.87 12.99 -12.64
N MET A 190 -2.59 13.95 -12.04
CA MET A 190 -3.33 13.70 -10.79
C MET A 190 -4.77 13.28 -11.13
N ILE A 191 -5.10 12.02 -10.91
CA ILE A 191 -6.43 11.41 -11.07
C ILE A 191 -7.26 11.64 -9.79
N GLY A 192 -8.47 12.16 -9.94
CA GLY A 192 -9.47 12.24 -8.90
C GLY A 192 -10.28 13.53 -8.93
N ASP A 193 -11.21 13.67 -7.99
CA ASP A 193 -12.22 14.71 -8.01
C ASP A 193 -11.73 15.98 -7.30
N SER A 194 -12.06 17.14 -7.86
CA SER A 194 -12.10 18.39 -7.08
C SER A 194 -13.44 18.49 -6.37
N THR A 195 -13.41 18.73 -5.06
CA THR A 195 -14.63 19.11 -4.32
C THR A 195 -14.78 20.63 -4.34
N ASP A 196 -16.02 21.11 -4.43
CA ASP A 196 -16.35 22.53 -4.27
C ASP A 196 -16.38 22.97 -2.79
N ALA A 197 -16.10 22.05 -1.86
CA ALA A 197 -16.08 22.35 -0.43
C ALA A 197 -14.80 23.12 -0.07
N VAL A 198 -15.00 24.35 0.43
CA VAL A 198 -13.91 25.20 0.92
C VAL A 198 -13.92 25.22 2.43
N TRP A 199 -12.74 25.07 3.02
CA TRP A 199 -12.55 25.16 4.45
C TRP A 199 -11.66 26.35 4.77
N GLY A 200 -12.14 27.17 5.70
CA GLY A 200 -11.33 28.19 6.35
C GLY A 200 -10.60 27.57 7.54
N VAL A 201 -9.33 27.94 7.71
CA VAL A 201 -8.52 27.52 8.86
C VAL A 201 -7.89 28.75 9.47
N MET A 202 -7.94 28.86 10.80
CA MET A 202 -7.25 29.94 11.53
C MET A 202 -6.68 29.44 12.85
N ASP A 203 -5.44 29.82 13.11
CA ASP A 203 -4.70 29.61 14.36
C ASP A 203 -4.76 30.88 15.18
N MET A 204 -5.27 30.78 16.39
CA MET A 204 -5.62 31.93 17.21
C MET A 204 -5.43 31.69 18.70
N ILE A 205 -5.38 32.79 19.44
CA ILE A 205 -5.50 32.79 20.90
C ILE A 205 -6.90 33.32 21.23
N PRO A 206 -7.88 32.43 21.49
CA PRO A 206 -9.24 32.84 21.82
C PRO A 206 -9.37 33.17 23.32
N ARG A 207 -10.07 34.26 23.63
CA ARG A 207 -10.64 34.52 24.96
C ARG A 207 -12.13 34.20 24.88
N THR A 208 -12.56 33.15 25.59
CA THR A 208 -13.93 32.63 25.51
C THR A 208 -14.35 31.94 26.79
N ASP A 209 -15.66 31.92 27.05
CA ASP A 209 -16.29 31.09 28.08
C ASP A 209 -16.82 29.75 27.54
N PHE A 210 -16.53 29.41 26.27
CA PHE A 210 -16.86 28.10 25.71
C PHE A 210 -16.15 26.97 26.48
N PRO A 211 -16.89 26.06 27.14
CA PRO A 211 -16.30 25.18 28.15
C PRO A 211 -15.36 24.10 27.59
N ASP A 212 -15.44 23.77 26.31
CA ASP A 212 -14.62 22.72 25.67
C ASP A 212 -13.60 23.29 24.67
N ILE A 213 -13.22 24.58 24.76
CA ILE A 213 -12.22 25.22 23.88
C ILE A 213 -10.84 24.53 23.89
N ARG A 214 -10.52 23.84 25.00
CA ARG A 214 -9.29 23.05 25.18
C ARG A 214 -9.47 21.57 24.91
N LYS A 215 -10.53 21.16 24.21
CA LYS A 215 -10.73 19.78 23.74
C LYS A 215 -10.96 19.76 22.24
N LYS A 216 -10.59 18.65 21.59
CA LYS A 216 -10.95 18.44 20.19
C LYS A 216 -12.46 18.38 20.10
N THR A 217 -13.05 19.33 19.40
CA THR A 217 -14.51 19.55 19.47
C THR A 217 -15.08 19.70 18.08
N THR A 218 -16.10 18.91 17.75
CA THR A 218 -16.91 19.07 16.55
C THR A 218 -18.21 19.76 16.92
N ILE A 219 -18.54 20.86 16.24
CA ILE A 219 -19.76 21.63 16.45
C ILE A 219 -20.54 21.66 15.13
N ARG A 220 -21.80 21.23 15.18
CA ARG A 220 -22.75 21.37 14.07
C ARG A 220 -23.86 22.34 14.46
N SER A 221 -24.06 23.38 13.65
CA SER A 221 -25.11 24.38 13.86
C SER A 221 -25.67 24.84 12.52
N LYS A 222 -26.85 25.47 12.50
CA LYS A 222 -27.37 26.14 11.30
C LYS A 222 -26.46 27.24 10.78
N ALA A 223 -25.67 27.88 11.66
CA ALA A 223 -24.70 28.91 11.29
C ALA A 223 -23.44 28.33 10.60
N GLY A 224 -23.24 27.01 10.65
CA GLY A 224 -22.13 26.31 10.03
C GLY A 224 -21.54 25.21 10.92
N ASN A 225 -20.55 24.50 10.36
CA ASN A 225 -19.79 23.48 11.04
C ASN A 225 -18.42 24.01 11.46
N LEU A 226 -18.01 23.71 12.70
CA LEU A 226 -16.74 24.11 13.27
C LEU A 226 -16.05 22.90 13.91
N LEU A 227 -14.78 22.68 13.56
CA LEU A 227 -13.89 21.77 14.25
C LEU A 227 -12.81 22.57 14.98
N ILE A 228 -12.77 22.42 16.30
CA ILE A 228 -11.78 23.04 17.19
C ILE A 228 -10.68 22.01 17.47
N ILE A 229 -9.44 22.39 17.20
CA ILE A 229 -8.23 21.63 17.53
C ILE A 229 -7.37 22.47 18.48
N PRO A 230 -7.31 22.12 19.78
CA PRO A 230 -6.38 22.77 20.69
C PRO A 230 -4.94 22.50 20.26
N ARG A 231 -4.09 23.54 20.34
CA ARG A 231 -2.68 23.49 19.93
C ARG A 231 -1.74 23.51 21.14
N GLU A 232 -0.46 23.34 20.85
CA GLU A 232 0.67 23.41 21.77
C GLU A 232 0.74 24.75 22.53
N GLY A 233 1.51 24.79 23.62
CA GLY A 233 1.70 26.01 24.43
C GLY A 233 0.52 26.40 25.33
N GLY A 234 -0.59 25.67 25.29
CA GLY A 234 -1.70 25.80 26.23
C GLY A 234 -2.75 26.85 25.89
N SER A 235 -2.43 27.84 25.05
CA SER A 235 -3.34 28.94 24.70
C SER A 235 -3.78 28.97 23.23
N LEU A 236 -2.98 28.42 22.31
CA LEU A 236 -3.30 28.40 20.89
C LEU A 236 -4.40 27.39 20.57
N ALA A 237 -5.31 27.73 19.66
CA ALA A 237 -6.33 26.85 19.12
C ALA A 237 -6.48 27.07 17.61
N ARG A 238 -6.71 25.98 16.87
CA ARG A 238 -6.98 25.98 15.44
C ARG A 238 -8.46 25.74 15.20
N PHE A 239 -9.09 26.60 14.41
CA PHE A 239 -10.48 26.47 13.99
C PHE A 239 -10.55 26.08 12.52
N TYR A 240 -11.22 24.97 12.22
CA TYR A 240 -11.61 24.56 10.88
C TYR A 240 -13.08 24.89 10.67
N ILE A 241 -13.38 25.79 9.75
CA ILE A 241 -14.74 26.26 9.46
C ILE A 241 -15.13 25.80 8.06
N GLU A 242 -16.22 25.07 7.95
CA GLU A 242 -16.81 24.74 6.66
C GLU A 242 -17.50 25.98 6.07
N LEU A 243 -17.14 26.35 4.85
CA LEU A 243 -17.73 27.49 4.15
C LEU A 243 -18.85 27.03 3.20
N PRO A 244 -19.82 27.91 2.88
CA PRO A 244 -20.90 27.59 1.96
C PRO A 244 -20.41 27.09 0.60
N ALA A 245 -21.16 26.18 -0.02
CA ALA A 245 -20.86 25.68 -1.36
C ALA A 245 -20.77 26.83 -2.38
N GLY A 246 -19.83 26.73 -3.33
CA GLY A 246 -19.56 27.76 -4.33
C GLY A 246 -18.68 28.92 -3.84
N THR A 247 -18.28 28.93 -2.56
CA THR A 247 -17.27 29.87 -2.06
C THR A 247 -15.95 29.67 -2.80
N LYS A 248 -15.30 30.74 -3.26
CA LYS A 248 -13.97 30.65 -3.84
C LYS A 248 -12.92 30.93 -2.77
N PRO A 249 -11.87 30.09 -2.60
CA PRO A 249 -10.86 30.30 -1.56
C PRO A 249 -10.21 31.69 -1.57
N LYS A 250 -10.00 32.25 -2.77
CA LYS A 250 -9.39 33.58 -2.96
C LYS A 250 -10.26 34.75 -2.48
N GLU A 251 -11.57 34.54 -2.31
CA GLU A 251 -12.53 35.57 -1.88
C GLU A 251 -12.76 35.53 -0.36
N VAL A 252 -12.25 34.49 0.32
CA VAL A 252 -12.35 34.36 1.77
C VAL A 252 -11.43 35.37 2.45
N LYS A 253 -11.95 36.03 3.49
CA LYS A 253 -11.20 36.96 4.34
C LYS A 253 -11.23 36.47 5.78
N LEU A 254 -10.24 36.85 6.57
CA LEU A 254 -10.16 36.48 7.99
C LEU A 254 -11.42 36.90 8.76
N GLU A 255 -11.94 38.09 8.48
CA GLU A 255 -13.11 38.64 9.16
C GLU A 255 -14.35 37.77 8.94
N HIS A 256 -14.47 37.14 7.76
CA HIS A 256 -15.56 36.20 7.47
C HIS A 256 -15.45 34.94 8.35
N LEU A 257 -14.24 34.40 8.52
CA LEU A 257 -14.00 33.22 9.36
C LEU A 257 -14.30 33.54 10.84
N GLN A 258 -13.81 34.67 11.32
CA GLN A 258 -14.05 35.15 12.67
C GLN A 258 -15.55 35.39 12.93
N GLN A 259 -16.27 35.98 11.98
CA GLN A 259 -17.71 36.21 12.10
C GLN A 259 -18.50 34.90 12.09
N THR A 260 -18.15 33.94 11.23
CA THR A 260 -18.80 32.63 11.21
C THR A 260 -18.58 31.89 12.53
N ALA A 261 -17.36 31.90 13.09
CA ALA A 261 -17.09 31.30 14.39
C ALA A 261 -17.91 31.97 15.52
N LYS A 262 -18.03 33.30 15.53
CA LYS A 262 -18.89 34.05 16.47
C LYS A 262 -20.35 33.64 16.35
N ASN A 263 -20.86 33.43 15.13
CA ASN A 263 -22.24 33.01 14.90
C ASN A 263 -22.49 31.58 15.41
N ILE A 264 -21.58 30.65 15.13
CA ILE A 264 -21.64 29.26 15.60
C ILE A 264 -21.60 29.17 17.13
N LEU A 265 -20.79 30.02 17.77
CA LEU A 265 -20.61 30.07 19.22
C LEU A 265 -21.45 31.18 19.89
N SER A 266 -22.55 31.61 19.29
CA SER A 266 -23.29 32.82 19.70
C SER A 266 -23.77 32.86 21.16
N GLN A 267 -23.95 31.70 21.81
CA GLN A 267 -24.29 31.59 23.23
C GLN A 267 -23.11 31.79 24.19
N TYR A 268 -21.89 31.86 23.66
CA TYR A 268 -20.64 31.99 24.37
C TYR A 268 -19.94 33.29 23.97
N THR A 269 -19.23 33.90 24.90
CA THR A 269 -18.33 35.02 24.56
C THR A 269 -17.15 34.48 23.78
N ILE A 270 -16.76 35.14 22.68
CA ILE A 270 -15.52 34.82 21.98
C ILE A 270 -14.87 36.09 21.40
N GLU A 271 -13.64 36.33 21.85
CA GLU A 271 -12.74 37.38 21.38
C GLU A 271 -11.47 36.72 20.81
N PHE A 272 -11.05 37.15 19.63
CA PHE A 272 -9.83 36.69 18.98
C PHE A 272 -8.69 37.63 19.35
N VAL A 273 -8.02 37.36 20.48
CA VAL A 273 -6.95 38.22 21.01
C VAL A 273 -5.81 38.37 20.00
N GLU A 274 -5.47 37.27 19.34
CA GLU A 274 -4.48 37.22 18.27
C GLU A 274 -4.89 36.15 17.25
N THR A 275 -4.66 36.41 15.96
CA THR A 275 -4.69 35.39 14.90
C THR A 275 -3.30 35.27 14.30
N VAL A 276 -2.61 34.18 14.63
CA VAL A 276 -1.21 33.93 14.27
C VAL A 276 -1.09 33.54 12.80
N TRP A 277 -2.04 32.76 12.30
CA TRP A 277 -2.07 32.29 10.92
C TRP A 277 -3.49 32.00 10.47
N TRP A 278 -3.79 32.16 9.17
CA TRP A 278 -5.05 31.68 8.60
C TRP A 278 -4.89 31.38 7.11
N SER A 279 -5.80 30.56 6.59
CA SER A 279 -5.89 30.24 5.17
C SER A 279 -7.29 29.76 4.79
N ALA A 280 -7.58 29.69 3.49
CA ALA A 280 -8.74 29.01 2.95
C ALA A 280 -8.30 28.17 1.75
N TYR A 281 -8.77 26.93 1.67
CA TYR A 281 -8.40 26.05 0.56
C TYR A 281 -9.57 25.17 0.13
N SER A 282 -9.63 24.91 -1.17
CA SER A 282 -10.51 23.93 -1.78
C SER A 282 -9.88 22.56 -1.68
N ILE A 283 -10.69 21.56 -1.37
CA ILE A 283 -10.21 20.20 -1.14
C ILE A 283 -10.33 19.39 -2.44
N GLY A 284 -9.24 18.76 -2.87
CA GLY A 284 -9.24 17.78 -3.95
C GLY A 284 -8.73 16.44 -3.44
N GLN A 285 -9.41 15.36 -3.82
CA GLN A 285 -9.04 13.99 -3.50
C GLN A 285 -8.41 13.38 -4.75
N ARG A 286 -7.09 13.34 -4.81
CA ARG A 286 -6.37 12.98 -6.03
C ARG A 286 -5.17 12.11 -5.72
N HIS A 287 -4.78 11.27 -6.68
CA HIS A 287 -3.52 10.55 -6.67
C HIS A 287 -2.86 10.62 -8.04
N ALA A 288 -1.55 10.42 -8.13
CA ALA A 288 -0.85 10.33 -9.40
C ALA A 288 -1.24 9.04 -10.13
N ASP A 289 -1.36 9.11 -11.46
CA ASP A 289 -1.50 7.94 -12.34
C ASP A 289 -0.32 6.96 -12.20
N PHE A 290 0.89 7.49 -12.01
CA PHE A 290 2.11 6.72 -11.75
C PHE A 290 2.92 7.29 -10.59
N PHE A 291 3.41 6.41 -9.73
CA PHE A 291 4.24 6.77 -8.57
C PHE A 291 5.75 6.74 -8.85
N HIS A 292 6.15 6.31 -10.05
CA HIS A 292 7.56 6.25 -10.44
C HIS A 292 7.77 6.52 -11.93
N LYS A 293 9.03 6.74 -12.32
CA LYS A 293 9.53 6.60 -13.69
C LYS A 293 10.76 5.71 -13.65
N ASP A 294 10.68 4.58 -14.36
CA ASP A 294 11.75 3.58 -14.53
C ASP A 294 12.39 3.06 -13.23
N TYR A 295 11.70 3.21 -12.09
CA TYR A 295 12.20 2.92 -10.74
C TYR A 295 13.48 3.70 -10.39
N ARG A 296 13.64 4.87 -11.02
CA ARG A 296 14.73 5.82 -10.82
C ARG A 296 14.25 7.14 -10.26
N VAL A 297 13.03 7.55 -10.61
CA VAL A 297 12.34 8.68 -10.00
C VAL A 297 11.10 8.17 -9.29
N PHE A 298 10.89 8.56 -8.04
CA PHE A 298 9.73 8.18 -7.23
C PHE A 298 9.00 9.42 -6.73
N LEU A 299 7.68 9.36 -6.66
CA LEU A 299 6.85 10.42 -6.08
C LEU A 299 6.45 10.03 -4.66
N ALA A 300 6.48 10.98 -3.71
CA ALA A 300 6.09 10.76 -2.32
C ALA A 300 5.30 11.96 -1.76
N GLY A 301 4.39 11.66 -0.83
CA GLY A 301 3.49 12.63 -0.23
C GLY A 301 2.60 13.36 -1.22
N ASP A 302 2.40 14.66 -1.02
CA ASP A 302 1.52 15.48 -1.85
C ASP A 302 1.91 15.54 -3.34
N ALA A 303 3.15 15.15 -3.68
CA ALA A 303 3.55 14.97 -5.08
C ALA A 303 2.77 13.84 -5.78
N CYS A 304 2.28 12.84 -5.03
CA CYS A 304 1.54 11.70 -5.57
C CYS A 304 0.14 11.49 -4.97
N HIS A 305 -0.24 12.12 -3.86
CA HIS A 305 -1.61 12.03 -3.34
C HIS A 305 -2.02 13.25 -2.53
N THR A 306 -3.24 13.72 -2.71
CA THR A 306 -3.82 14.84 -1.96
C THR A 306 -5.22 14.47 -1.49
N HIS A 307 -5.59 14.89 -0.29
CA HIS A 307 -6.85 14.53 0.36
C HIS A 307 -7.32 15.63 1.31
N SER A 308 -8.52 15.47 1.86
CA SER A 308 -9.07 16.46 2.78
C SER A 308 -8.29 16.56 4.10
N PRO A 309 -8.27 17.75 4.72
CA PRO A 309 -7.71 17.95 6.05
C PRO A 309 -8.58 17.30 7.14
N LYS A 310 -9.82 16.86 6.85
CA LYS A 310 -10.84 16.53 7.86
C LYS A 310 -10.37 15.40 8.76
N ALA A 311 -9.68 14.42 8.18
CA ALA A 311 -9.11 13.28 8.91
C ALA A 311 -7.69 13.53 9.45
N GLY A 312 -7.09 14.70 9.19
CA GLY A 312 -5.73 15.03 9.63
C GLY A 312 -4.64 14.10 9.07
N GLN A 313 -4.85 13.46 7.92
CA GLN A 313 -3.97 12.41 7.42
C GLN A 313 -2.79 12.90 6.58
N GLY A 314 -2.87 14.11 5.99
CA GLY A 314 -1.92 14.66 5.00
C GLY A 314 -0.46 14.35 5.30
N MET A 315 0.07 15.10 6.26
CA MET A 315 1.45 14.98 6.71
C MET A 315 1.79 13.55 7.19
N ASN A 316 0.89 12.87 7.88
CA ASN A 316 1.15 11.55 8.47
C ASN A 316 1.40 10.49 7.40
N VAL A 317 0.58 10.45 6.35
CA VAL A 317 0.71 9.50 5.26
C VAL A 317 1.93 9.85 4.39
N SER A 318 2.13 11.14 4.11
CA SER A 318 3.31 11.64 3.39
C SER A 318 4.62 11.30 4.12
N LEU A 319 4.65 11.42 5.44
CA LEU A 319 5.81 11.04 6.26
C LEU A 319 6.08 9.54 6.19
N GLN A 320 5.03 8.72 6.20
CA GLN A 320 5.15 7.27 6.04
C GLN A 320 5.67 6.85 4.67
N ASP A 321 5.40 7.60 3.60
CA ASP A 321 6.00 7.33 2.29
C ASP A 321 7.53 7.46 2.36
N GLY A 322 8.02 8.53 2.99
CA GLY A 322 9.44 8.73 3.24
C GLY A 322 10.04 7.66 4.18
N TYR A 323 9.27 7.25 5.19
CA TYR A 323 9.66 6.20 6.13
C TYR A 323 9.80 4.83 5.44
N ASN A 324 8.91 4.51 4.50
CA ASN A 324 8.93 3.28 3.72
C ASN A 324 10.06 3.29 2.67
N MET A 325 10.22 4.38 1.92
CA MET A 325 11.24 4.49 0.89
C MET A 325 12.66 4.53 1.47
N GLY A 326 12.86 5.25 2.57
CA GLY A 326 14.19 5.56 3.11
C GLY A 326 15.06 4.33 3.38
N TRP A 327 14.54 3.34 4.10
CA TRP A 327 15.30 2.11 4.41
C TRP A 327 15.52 1.23 3.17
N LYS A 328 14.56 1.16 2.24
CA LYS A 328 14.67 0.39 1.00
C LYS A 328 15.79 0.95 0.13
N LEU A 329 15.77 2.26 -0.08
CA LEU A 329 16.79 2.96 -0.85
C LEU A 329 18.17 2.83 -0.21
N ALA A 330 18.27 2.99 1.11
CA ALA A 330 19.52 2.79 1.83
C ALA A 330 20.08 1.37 1.66
N THR A 331 19.23 0.36 1.76
CA THR A 331 19.60 -1.06 1.65
C THR A 331 20.11 -1.39 0.24
N VAL A 332 19.46 -0.85 -0.80
CA VAL A 332 19.91 -0.99 -2.21
C VAL A 332 21.24 -0.29 -2.44
N LEU A 333 21.41 0.95 -1.96
CA LEU A 333 22.64 1.73 -2.12
C LEU A 333 23.84 1.12 -1.40
N LYS A 334 23.62 0.42 -0.28
CA LYS A 334 24.66 -0.35 0.41
C LYS A 334 24.97 -1.69 -0.26
N GLY A 335 24.26 -2.06 -1.33
CA GLY A 335 24.45 -3.33 -2.03
C GLY A 335 23.98 -4.54 -1.25
N LEU A 336 23.03 -4.36 -0.31
CA LEU A 336 22.51 -5.43 0.55
C LEU A 336 21.25 -6.08 -0.04
N ALA A 337 20.54 -5.38 -0.92
CA ALA A 337 19.36 -5.87 -1.61
C ALA A 337 19.39 -5.52 -3.10
N SER A 338 18.67 -6.30 -3.90
CA SER A 338 18.45 -6.02 -5.33
C SER A 338 17.67 -4.70 -5.52
N PRO A 339 17.90 -3.93 -6.60
CA PRO A 339 17.09 -2.77 -6.95
C PRO A 339 15.58 -3.05 -7.04
N SER A 340 15.18 -4.29 -7.33
CA SER A 340 13.77 -4.72 -7.34
C SER A 340 13.06 -4.55 -5.98
N LEU A 341 13.81 -4.40 -4.88
CA LEU A 341 13.24 -4.00 -3.59
C LEU A 341 12.48 -2.67 -3.69
N LEU A 342 12.91 -1.74 -4.55
CA LEU A 342 12.27 -0.43 -4.70
C LEU A 342 10.89 -0.52 -5.37
N GLU A 343 10.61 -1.57 -6.14
CA GLU A 343 9.31 -1.80 -6.75
C GLU A 343 8.22 -1.95 -5.67
N THR A 344 8.60 -2.54 -4.53
CA THR A 344 7.70 -2.73 -3.39
C THR A 344 7.23 -1.40 -2.78
N TYR A 345 7.95 -0.29 -2.94
CA TYR A 345 7.45 1.03 -2.53
C TYR A 345 6.18 1.38 -3.30
N VAL A 346 6.18 1.16 -4.61
CA VAL A 346 5.04 1.47 -5.48
C VAL A 346 3.86 0.58 -5.12
N LEU A 347 4.08 -0.75 -5.07
CA LEU A 347 3.04 -1.74 -4.72
C LEU A 347 2.36 -1.40 -3.38
N GLU A 348 3.15 -0.95 -2.40
CA GLU A 348 2.67 -0.69 -1.05
C GLU A 348 2.01 0.68 -0.90
N ARG A 349 2.66 1.74 -1.35
CA ARG A 349 2.26 3.12 -1.05
C ARG A 349 1.21 3.67 -2.00
N GLN A 350 1.18 3.21 -3.25
CA GLN A 350 0.10 3.55 -4.18
C GLN A 350 -1.24 3.01 -3.67
N LYS A 351 -1.28 1.76 -3.20
CA LYS A 351 -2.48 1.17 -2.60
C LYS A 351 -2.94 1.97 -1.38
N VAL A 352 -2.02 2.28 -0.45
CA VAL A 352 -2.35 3.08 0.75
C VAL A 352 -2.92 4.46 0.39
N ALA A 353 -2.38 5.11 -0.65
CA ALA A 353 -2.91 6.39 -1.13
C ALA A 353 -4.33 6.26 -1.69
N ILE A 354 -4.61 5.20 -2.46
CA ILE A 354 -5.95 4.93 -3.00
C ILE A 354 -6.95 4.60 -1.88
N ASP A 355 -6.57 3.73 -0.94
CA ASP A 355 -7.39 3.37 0.21
C ASP A 355 -7.72 4.62 1.06
N LEU A 356 -6.76 5.52 1.24
CA LEU A 356 -6.94 6.79 1.93
C LEU A 356 -7.94 7.69 1.22
N ILE A 357 -7.84 7.82 -0.11
CA ILE A 357 -8.80 8.62 -0.90
C ILE A 357 -10.21 8.06 -0.76
N ASN A 358 -10.36 6.73 -0.82
CA ASN A 358 -11.66 6.08 -0.67
C ASN A 358 -12.23 6.29 0.74
N PHE A 359 -11.40 6.19 1.77
CA PHE A 359 -11.80 6.53 3.13
C PHE A 359 -12.17 8.02 3.27
N ASP A 360 -11.39 8.92 2.70
CA ASP A 360 -11.63 10.37 2.76
C ASP A 360 -12.93 10.78 2.06
N ARG A 361 -13.31 10.10 0.97
CA ARG A 361 -14.62 10.24 0.31
C ARG A 361 -15.76 9.89 1.26
N TYR A 362 -15.65 8.75 1.96
CA TYR A 362 -16.64 8.34 2.96
C TYR A 362 -16.69 9.34 4.13
N PHE A 363 -15.54 9.70 4.68
CA PHE A 363 -15.43 10.57 5.84
C PHE A 363 -15.88 12.00 5.54
N SER A 364 -15.58 12.51 4.34
CA SER A 364 -16.01 13.85 3.91
C SER A 364 -17.52 13.98 3.80
N LYS A 365 -18.22 12.91 3.37
CA LYS A 365 -19.70 12.88 3.31
C LYS A 365 -20.34 13.00 4.69
N LEU A 366 -19.73 12.43 5.74
CA LEU A 366 -20.21 12.57 7.12
C LEU A 366 -20.25 14.03 7.59
N PHE A 367 -19.31 14.86 7.12
CA PHE A 367 -19.25 16.29 7.47
C PHE A 367 -20.12 17.18 6.59
N SER A 368 -20.25 16.85 5.31
CA SER A 368 -20.88 17.74 4.31
C SER A 368 -22.36 17.46 4.03
N SER A 369 -22.97 16.49 4.71
CA SER A 369 -24.42 16.29 4.65
C SER A 369 -25.12 17.50 5.28
N GLY A 370 -25.78 18.35 4.50
CA GLY A 370 -26.48 19.57 4.93
C GLY A 370 -27.63 19.34 5.93
N GLY A 371 -27.31 18.87 7.13
CA GLY A 371 -28.23 18.57 8.22
C GLY A 371 -28.93 17.21 8.18
N GLN A 372 -28.76 16.39 7.15
CA GLN A 372 -29.51 15.11 7.02
C GLN A 372 -29.03 13.99 7.94
N THR A 373 -27.76 13.97 8.33
CA THR A 373 -27.23 12.98 9.29
C THR A 373 -27.52 13.43 10.72
N SER A 374 -28.21 12.59 11.49
CA SER A 374 -28.52 12.88 12.90
C SER A 374 -27.23 13.04 13.72
N PRO A 375 -27.27 13.76 14.87
CA PRO A 375 -26.10 13.88 15.74
C PRO A 375 -25.53 12.52 16.18
N ALA A 376 -26.41 11.54 16.41
CA ALA A 376 -26.03 10.19 16.82
C ALA A 376 -25.30 9.43 15.70
N GLU A 377 -25.81 9.45 14.46
CA GLU A 377 -25.18 8.81 13.31
C GLU A 377 -23.81 9.43 13.00
N PHE A 378 -23.68 10.75 13.12
CA PHE A 378 -22.40 11.42 12.95
C PHE A 378 -21.38 10.98 14.01
N GLN A 379 -21.79 10.93 15.28
CA GLN A 379 -20.95 10.46 16.37
C GLN A 379 -20.51 9.00 16.16
N GLU A 380 -21.44 8.11 15.78
CA GLU A 380 -21.12 6.70 15.52
C GLU A 380 -20.18 6.54 14.32
N GLY A 381 -20.43 7.26 13.22
CA GLY A 381 -19.56 7.27 12.04
C GLY A 381 -18.16 7.79 12.36
N PHE A 382 -18.06 8.86 13.17
CA PHE A 382 -16.78 9.42 13.62
C PHE A 382 -16.01 8.43 14.49
N ILE A 383 -16.68 7.75 15.44
CA ILE A 383 -16.06 6.73 16.29
C ILE A 383 -15.57 5.53 15.46
N LYS A 384 -16.40 5.04 14.53
CA LYS A 384 -16.04 3.93 13.62
C LYS A 384 -14.83 4.28 12.75
N ALA A 385 -14.73 5.53 12.31
CA ALA A 385 -13.60 6.05 11.55
C ALA A 385 -12.30 6.20 12.37
N GLY A 386 -12.35 6.15 13.70
CA GLY A 386 -11.21 6.38 14.59
C GLY A 386 -10.00 5.49 14.31
N LYS A 387 -10.21 4.23 13.90
CA LYS A 387 -9.12 3.31 13.52
C LYS A 387 -8.35 3.79 12.29
N TYR A 388 -9.08 4.29 11.29
CA TYR A 388 -8.48 4.86 10.06
C TYR A 388 -7.76 6.16 10.37
N THR A 389 -8.35 7.03 11.19
CA THR A 389 -7.70 8.30 11.52
C THR A 389 -6.44 8.11 12.35
N ALA A 390 -6.28 7.03 13.13
CA ALA A 390 -5.04 6.75 13.86
C ALA A 390 -3.83 6.40 12.97
N GLY A 391 -4.01 6.28 11.65
CA GLY A 391 -2.93 5.94 10.71
C GLY A 391 -2.45 4.49 10.78
N MET A 392 -3.26 3.60 11.37
CA MET A 392 -2.91 2.21 11.68
C MET A 392 -3.48 1.18 10.70
N THR A 393 -4.20 1.61 9.67
CA THR A 393 -4.98 0.70 8.80
C THR A 393 -4.24 0.24 7.56
N ALA A 394 -3.04 0.75 7.28
CA ALA A 394 -2.24 0.31 6.15
C ALA A 394 -1.94 -1.19 6.27
N ARG A 395 -2.41 -1.95 5.27
CA ARG A 395 -2.12 -3.37 5.09
C ARG A 395 -1.53 -3.55 3.69
N TYR A 396 -0.31 -4.08 3.64
CA TYR A 396 0.38 -4.39 2.41
C TYR A 396 0.00 -5.77 1.89
N ASP A 397 -0.13 -5.87 0.57
CA ASP A 397 -0.40 -7.11 -0.12
C ASP A 397 0.89 -7.94 -0.27
N LYS A 398 0.73 -9.16 -0.77
CA LYS A 398 1.83 -10.11 -1.00
C LYS A 398 2.88 -9.48 -1.92
N SER A 399 4.15 -9.61 -1.53
CA SER A 399 5.30 -9.13 -2.29
C SER A 399 6.54 -9.93 -1.89
N PRO A 400 7.72 -9.72 -2.54
CA PRO A 400 8.96 -10.36 -2.11
C PRO A 400 9.35 -10.10 -0.64
N ILE A 401 8.80 -9.05 -0.02
CA ILE A 401 9.05 -8.66 1.37
C ILE A 401 7.82 -8.80 2.29
N THR A 402 6.72 -9.35 1.79
CA THR A 402 5.48 -9.59 2.54
C THR A 402 4.92 -10.96 2.14
N SER A 403 5.02 -11.94 3.04
CA SER A 403 4.62 -13.33 2.79
C SER A 403 3.11 -13.49 2.66
N ASP A 404 2.69 -14.65 2.16
CA ASP A 404 1.28 -15.01 2.05
C ASP A 404 0.57 -15.07 3.42
N VAL A 405 -0.74 -14.81 3.42
CA VAL A 405 -1.57 -14.60 4.62
C VAL A 405 -1.96 -15.91 5.32
N ASP A 406 -1.84 -17.06 4.63
CA ASP A 406 -2.53 -18.31 4.95
C ASP A 406 -2.12 -19.07 6.23
N LYS A 407 -1.01 -18.69 6.88
CA LYS A 407 -0.59 -19.30 8.16
C LYS A 407 -0.72 -18.38 9.39
N SER A 408 -0.87 -17.07 9.18
CA SER A 408 -0.85 -16.08 10.27
C SER A 408 -2.05 -16.25 11.23
N ASP A 409 -3.26 -16.40 10.69
CA ASP A 409 -4.50 -16.53 11.47
C ASP A 409 -4.55 -17.76 12.40
N LYS A 410 -3.69 -18.77 12.16
CA LYS A 410 -3.61 -19.98 12.99
C LYS A 410 -2.59 -19.88 14.13
N LEU A 411 -1.67 -18.92 14.05
CA LEU A 411 -0.54 -18.76 14.96
C LEU A 411 -0.66 -17.49 15.81
N SER A 412 -1.36 -16.48 15.30
CA SER A 412 -1.58 -15.19 15.95
C SER A 412 -2.85 -14.54 15.44
N THR A 413 -3.80 -14.20 16.33
CA THR A 413 -5.06 -13.56 15.89
C THR A 413 -4.92 -12.05 15.64
N ASN A 414 -3.94 -11.39 16.27
CA ASN A 414 -3.79 -9.93 16.20
C ASN A 414 -2.50 -9.47 15.48
N VAL A 415 -1.60 -10.40 15.11
CA VAL A 415 -0.42 -10.11 14.30
C VAL A 415 -0.73 -10.41 12.84
N VAL A 416 -1.14 -9.38 12.11
CA VAL A 416 -1.55 -9.49 10.71
C VAL A 416 -0.36 -9.19 9.80
N VAL A 417 -0.03 -10.13 8.91
CA VAL A 417 1.00 -9.93 7.88
C VAL A 417 0.61 -8.76 6.96
N GLY A 418 1.57 -7.91 6.66
CA GLY A 418 1.37 -6.67 5.90
C GLY A 418 0.93 -5.48 6.74
N MET A 419 0.65 -5.65 8.04
CA MET A 419 0.34 -4.55 8.97
C MET A 419 1.51 -4.28 9.92
N ARG A 420 1.52 -3.10 10.55
CA ARG A 420 2.49 -2.76 11.61
C ARG A 420 2.30 -3.65 12.84
N LEU A 421 3.39 -4.15 13.43
CA LEU A 421 3.33 -5.02 14.60
C LEU A 421 2.67 -4.27 15.79
N PRO A 422 1.58 -4.79 16.39
CA PRO A 422 1.04 -4.22 17.63
C PRO A 422 2.04 -4.34 18.78
N SER A 423 2.02 -3.38 19.70
CA SER A 423 2.89 -3.39 20.88
C SER A 423 2.12 -3.70 22.14
N ALA A 424 2.72 -4.51 23.01
CA ALA A 424 2.30 -4.72 24.38
C ALA A 424 3.49 -4.51 25.32
N GLN A 425 3.19 -4.30 26.60
CA GLN A 425 4.24 -4.24 27.63
C GLN A 425 4.89 -5.63 27.78
N VAL A 426 6.22 -5.63 27.89
CA VAL A 426 7.05 -6.79 28.19
C VAL A 426 8.07 -6.41 29.26
N VAL A 427 8.66 -7.40 29.92
CA VAL A 427 9.75 -7.22 30.86
C VAL A 427 11.06 -7.62 30.20
N ARG A 428 12.02 -6.71 30.15
CA ARG A 428 13.35 -7.02 29.62
C ARG A 428 14.10 -7.93 30.58
N PHE A 429 14.61 -9.05 30.08
CA PHE A 429 15.18 -10.13 30.90
C PHE A 429 16.36 -9.69 31.77
N SER A 430 17.24 -8.85 31.23
CA SER A 430 18.53 -8.55 31.85
C SER A 430 18.51 -7.58 33.01
N ASP A 431 17.54 -6.67 33.04
CA ASP A 431 17.43 -5.64 34.07
C ASP A 431 16.01 -5.50 34.62
N SER A 432 15.12 -6.43 34.27
CA SER A 432 13.71 -6.45 34.69
C SER A 432 12.93 -5.18 34.33
N LYS A 433 13.39 -4.39 33.35
CA LYS A 433 12.73 -3.15 32.97
C LYS A 433 11.41 -3.45 32.23
N PRO A 434 10.24 -2.99 32.73
CA PRO A 434 9.02 -3.00 31.95
C PRO A 434 9.09 -1.95 30.83
N MET A 435 8.73 -2.35 29.61
CA MET A 435 8.75 -1.47 28.44
C MET A 435 7.80 -1.97 27.35
N GLN A 436 7.44 -1.10 26.42
CA GLN A 436 6.69 -1.48 25.23
C GLN A 436 7.57 -2.31 24.28
N LEU A 437 7.06 -3.42 23.76
CA LEU A 437 7.81 -4.28 22.84
C LEU A 437 8.26 -3.52 21.58
N ALA A 438 7.46 -2.57 21.08
CA ALA A 438 7.83 -1.71 19.95
C ALA A 438 9.12 -0.89 20.16
N GLN A 439 9.52 -0.61 21.42
CA GLN A 439 10.79 0.08 21.71
C GLN A 439 12.03 -0.76 21.37
N SER A 440 11.86 -2.06 21.09
CA SER A 440 12.93 -2.90 20.55
C SER A 440 13.15 -2.66 19.04
N LEU A 441 12.16 -2.09 18.34
CA LEU A 441 12.11 -1.93 16.88
C LEU A 441 12.65 -0.56 16.45
N ASN A 442 13.92 -0.29 16.80
CA ASN A 442 14.59 0.94 16.41
C ASN A 442 14.71 1.06 14.88
N ALA A 443 14.55 2.27 14.36
CA ALA A 443 14.81 2.61 12.95
C ALA A 443 16.31 2.66 12.68
N ASP A 444 16.93 1.48 12.60
CA ASP A 444 18.35 1.30 12.36
C ASP A 444 18.65 0.36 11.19
N GLY A 445 17.64 0.08 10.37
CA GLY A 445 17.80 -0.62 9.11
C GLY A 445 17.83 -2.14 9.21
N ARG A 446 17.85 -2.66 10.43
CA ARG A 446 17.84 -4.09 10.69
C ARG A 446 16.43 -4.65 10.49
N TRP A 447 16.37 -5.88 10.02
CA TRP A 447 15.20 -6.74 10.09
C TRP A 447 15.15 -7.43 11.44
N ARG A 448 13.97 -7.69 11.98
CA ARG A 448 13.80 -8.47 13.22
C ARG A 448 13.25 -9.84 12.93
N VAL A 449 13.86 -10.84 13.54
CA VAL A 449 13.32 -12.20 13.64
C VAL A 449 12.91 -12.38 15.10
N MET A 450 11.63 -12.16 15.38
CA MET A 450 11.09 -12.23 16.74
C MET A 450 10.58 -13.64 17.02
N VAL A 451 11.17 -14.32 17.98
CA VAL A 451 10.81 -15.68 18.37
C VAL A 451 9.98 -15.62 19.64
N PHE A 452 8.67 -15.81 19.50
CA PHE A 452 7.74 -16.02 20.60
C PHE A 452 7.78 -17.50 20.98
N ILE A 453 8.68 -17.83 21.89
CA ILE A 453 9.10 -19.21 22.15
C ILE A 453 8.17 -19.97 23.11
N GLY A 454 7.36 -19.26 23.90
CA GLY A 454 6.58 -19.84 24.98
C GLY A 454 7.36 -19.97 26.30
N ASP A 455 7.00 -20.96 27.10
CA ASP A 455 7.63 -21.21 28.41
C ASP A 455 8.92 -22.04 28.29
N ILE A 456 10.06 -21.37 28.48
CA ILE A 456 11.42 -21.96 28.40
C ILE A 456 11.70 -22.90 29.59
N SER A 457 10.88 -22.90 30.65
CA SER A 457 11.00 -23.88 31.73
C SER A 457 10.67 -25.32 31.27
N SER A 458 9.97 -25.47 30.14
CA SER A 458 9.70 -26.76 29.50
C SER A 458 10.91 -27.30 28.71
N ALA A 459 11.16 -28.61 28.79
CA ALA A 459 12.24 -29.26 28.05
C ALA A 459 12.02 -29.27 26.53
N GLU A 460 10.77 -29.39 26.09
CA GLU A 460 10.39 -29.34 24.67
C GLU A 460 10.71 -27.95 24.09
N THR A 461 10.29 -26.89 24.81
CA THR A 461 10.53 -25.49 24.41
C THR A 461 12.03 -25.19 24.31
N ARG A 462 12.84 -25.65 25.28
CA ARG A 462 14.30 -25.50 25.20
C ARG A 462 14.90 -26.20 23.98
N THR A 463 14.39 -27.37 23.62
CA THR A 463 14.86 -28.10 22.44
C THR A 463 14.55 -27.33 21.16
N LYS A 464 13.32 -26.80 21.02
CA LYS A 464 12.93 -25.94 19.90
C LYS A 464 13.79 -24.68 19.82
N LEU A 465 13.98 -24.00 20.95
CA LEU A 465 14.82 -22.79 21.05
C LEU A 465 16.26 -23.08 20.62
N LYS A 466 16.83 -24.20 21.07
CA LYS A 466 18.18 -24.63 20.68
C LYS A 466 18.28 -24.85 19.17
N ASN A 467 17.33 -25.58 18.56
CA ASN A 467 17.33 -25.83 17.12
C ASN A 467 17.25 -24.53 16.29
N ILE A 468 16.42 -23.58 16.72
CA ILE A 468 16.31 -22.26 16.09
C ILE A 468 17.65 -21.51 16.22
N GLY A 469 18.22 -21.46 17.43
CA GLY A 469 19.49 -20.77 17.68
C GLY A 469 20.68 -21.36 16.92
N ASP A 470 20.77 -22.69 16.86
CA ASP A 470 21.79 -23.41 16.11
C ASP A 470 21.69 -23.09 14.61
N TYR A 471 20.47 -23.09 14.05
CA TYR A 471 20.27 -22.74 12.63
C TYR A 471 20.61 -21.28 12.34
N LEU A 472 20.08 -20.34 13.14
CA LEU A 472 20.34 -18.91 12.96
C LEU A 472 21.85 -18.59 13.02
N SER A 473 22.59 -19.30 13.87
CA SER A 473 24.03 -19.12 14.05
C SER A 473 24.89 -19.91 13.05
N SER A 474 24.31 -20.88 12.34
CA SER A 474 25.04 -21.76 11.42
C SER A 474 25.62 -21.00 10.22
N THR A 475 26.60 -21.60 9.54
CA THR A 475 27.23 -21.02 8.34
C THR A 475 26.26 -20.83 7.18
N GLU A 476 25.28 -21.72 7.06
CA GLU A 476 24.19 -21.65 6.08
C GLU A 476 22.98 -20.84 6.60
N GLY A 477 23.06 -20.35 7.84
CA GLY A 477 22.01 -19.56 8.47
C GLY A 477 21.88 -18.18 7.85
N PRO A 478 20.69 -17.55 7.93
CA PRO A 478 20.45 -16.23 7.34
C PRO A 478 21.39 -15.14 7.90
N ILE A 479 21.74 -15.24 9.18
CA ILE A 479 22.58 -14.25 9.85
C ILE A 479 23.98 -14.23 9.23
N GLN A 480 24.63 -15.39 9.06
CA GLN A 480 25.95 -15.44 8.45
C GLN A 480 25.90 -15.20 6.93
N THR A 481 24.84 -15.65 6.26
CA THR A 481 24.70 -15.56 4.81
C THR A 481 24.59 -14.11 4.32
N PHE A 482 23.83 -13.27 5.02
CA PHE A 482 23.53 -11.90 4.56
C PHE A 482 24.30 -10.80 5.32
N ARG A 483 25.06 -11.16 6.36
CA ARG A 483 25.84 -10.21 7.15
C ARG A 483 26.89 -9.50 6.29
N PRO A 484 26.90 -8.16 6.24
CA PRO A 484 27.96 -7.42 5.57
C PRO A 484 29.33 -7.73 6.19
N LYS A 485 30.36 -7.84 5.34
CA LYS A 485 31.70 -8.21 5.79
C LYS A 485 32.26 -7.19 6.78
N GLY A 486 32.71 -7.68 7.94
CA GLY A 486 33.34 -6.85 8.98
C GLY A 486 32.35 -6.12 9.89
N GLU A 487 31.05 -6.18 9.62
CA GLU A 487 30.01 -5.66 10.51
C GLU A 487 29.68 -6.66 11.62
N ASP A 488 28.93 -6.22 12.63
CA ASP A 488 28.42 -7.07 13.71
C ASP A 488 27.51 -8.21 13.21
N ILE A 489 27.41 -9.30 14.00
CA ILE A 489 26.68 -10.51 13.60
C ILE A 489 25.20 -10.22 13.29
N ASP A 490 24.59 -9.28 14.01
CA ASP A 490 23.18 -8.90 13.89
C ASP A 490 22.98 -7.56 13.17
N SER A 491 23.97 -7.09 12.42
CA SER A 491 23.97 -5.77 11.76
C SER A 491 22.90 -5.59 10.68
N LEU A 492 22.33 -6.69 10.17
CA LEU A 492 21.24 -6.68 9.19
C LEU A 492 20.00 -7.46 9.66
N ILE A 493 20.20 -8.64 10.25
CA ILE A 493 19.11 -9.48 10.77
C ILE A 493 19.34 -9.64 12.27
N GLU A 494 18.45 -9.06 13.08
CA GLU A 494 18.51 -9.11 14.55
C GLU A 494 17.48 -10.11 15.10
N PRO A 495 17.93 -11.21 15.71
CA PRO A 495 17.06 -12.09 16.49
C PRO A 495 16.62 -11.41 17.79
N ILE A 496 15.33 -11.51 18.10
CA ILE A 496 14.73 -11.07 19.36
C ILE A 496 14.00 -12.27 19.96
N LEU A 497 14.18 -12.51 21.26
CA LEU A 497 13.47 -13.57 21.98
C LEU A 497 12.39 -12.96 22.87
N VAL A 498 11.18 -13.52 22.80
CA VAL A 498 10.08 -13.18 23.71
C VAL A 498 9.60 -14.46 24.38
N GLY A 499 9.96 -14.67 25.65
CA GLY A 499 9.48 -15.78 26.48
C GLY A 499 8.13 -15.51 27.12
N HIS A 500 7.49 -16.57 27.61
CA HIS A 500 6.26 -16.51 28.41
C HIS A 500 6.47 -17.20 29.77
N GLY A 501 5.81 -16.70 30.81
CA GLY A 501 5.84 -17.30 32.14
C GLY A 501 6.94 -16.71 33.04
N LYS A 502 7.34 -17.47 34.08
CA LYS A 502 8.19 -16.96 35.16
C LYS A 502 9.63 -16.76 34.67
N ARG A 503 10.03 -15.51 34.39
CA ARG A 503 11.38 -15.21 33.88
C ARG A 503 12.50 -15.65 34.84
N HIS A 504 12.23 -15.65 36.16
CA HIS A 504 13.16 -16.05 37.21
C HIS A 504 13.51 -17.54 37.23
N ALA A 505 12.77 -18.37 36.49
CA ALA A 505 13.03 -19.80 36.39
C ALA A 505 14.00 -20.14 35.24
N VAL A 506 14.50 -19.12 34.53
CA VAL A 506 15.34 -19.27 33.34
C VAL A 506 16.65 -18.52 33.52
N GLU A 507 17.75 -19.23 33.30
CA GLU A 507 19.10 -18.68 33.32
C GLU A 507 19.58 -18.34 31.90
N LEU A 508 20.48 -17.36 31.77
CA LEU A 508 20.92 -16.85 30.47
C LEU A 508 21.58 -17.93 29.61
N GLU A 509 22.32 -18.86 30.23
CA GLU A 509 23.03 -19.96 29.57
C GLU A 509 22.09 -20.96 28.89
N GLN A 510 20.80 -20.95 29.24
CA GLN A 510 19.78 -21.77 28.60
C GLN A 510 19.29 -21.18 27.28
N ILE A 511 19.65 -19.92 26.98
CA ILE A 511 19.28 -19.22 25.76
C ILE A 511 20.46 -19.29 24.77
N PRO A 512 20.23 -19.48 23.45
CA PRO A 512 21.29 -19.46 22.45
C PRO A 512 21.96 -18.08 22.29
N GLU A 513 23.28 -18.07 22.07
CA GLU A 513 24.08 -16.83 22.00
C GLU A 513 23.67 -15.85 20.88
N CYS A 514 22.99 -16.32 19.82
CA CYS A 514 22.47 -15.42 18.78
C CYS A 514 21.47 -14.38 19.30
N PHE A 515 20.85 -14.62 20.46
CA PHE A 515 19.95 -13.68 21.12
C PHE A 515 20.66 -12.72 22.09
N TYR A 516 21.96 -12.91 22.36
CA TYR A 516 22.79 -12.02 23.17
C TYR A 516 24.25 -11.95 22.68
N PRO A 517 24.48 -11.66 21.39
CA PRO A 517 25.81 -11.77 20.81
C PRO A 517 26.79 -10.70 21.34
N VAL A 518 28.08 -10.95 21.11
CA VAL A 518 29.17 -9.99 21.33
C VAL A 518 29.30 -9.10 20.10
N THR A 519 29.02 -7.81 20.24
CA THR A 519 28.90 -6.87 19.10
C THR A 519 29.22 -5.44 19.54
N GLY A 520 29.22 -4.48 18.60
CA GLY A 520 29.51 -3.08 18.81
C GLY A 520 31.00 -2.74 18.87
N LYS A 521 31.32 -1.43 18.88
CA LYS A 521 32.70 -0.90 18.92
C LYS A 521 33.59 -1.54 19.99
N HIS A 522 33.03 -1.84 21.17
CA HIS A 522 33.78 -2.39 22.29
C HIS A 522 33.80 -3.93 22.33
N GLN A 523 33.12 -4.60 21.40
CA GLN A 523 33.04 -6.06 21.31
C GLN A 523 32.69 -6.68 22.67
N ILE A 524 31.61 -6.18 23.27
CA ILE A 524 31.05 -6.69 24.52
C ILE A 524 29.70 -7.34 24.22
N ARG A 525 29.13 -8.09 25.17
CA ARG A 525 27.71 -8.48 25.16
C ARG A 525 26.84 -7.21 25.41
N GLY A 526 27.00 -6.21 24.53
CA GLY A 526 26.65 -4.79 24.69
C GLY A 526 26.79 -3.96 23.40
N LYS A 527 25.74 -3.32 22.85
CA LYS A 527 25.93 -2.43 21.67
C LYS A 527 26.71 -1.23 22.16
N SER A 528 27.74 -0.83 21.44
CA SER A 528 28.18 0.56 21.47
C SER A 528 27.02 1.42 20.93
N GLN A 529 26.24 2.23 21.65
CA GLN A 529 26.28 2.77 23.02
C GLN A 529 25.04 2.38 23.88
N LYS A 530 24.31 1.28 23.57
CA LYS A 530 23.15 0.77 24.34
C LYS A 530 23.13 -0.79 24.34
N VAL A 531 23.34 -1.41 25.50
CA VAL A 531 23.64 -2.84 25.79
C VAL A 531 22.84 -3.94 25.01
N HIS A 532 23.45 -5.10 24.66
CA HIS A 532 22.91 -6.25 23.88
C HIS A 532 22.21 -7.32 24.74
N LEU A 533 22.27 -7.17 26.07
CA LEU A 533 21.38 -7.86 27.00
C LEU A 533 19.89 -7.45 26.81
N HIS A 534 19.61 -6.55 25.86
CA HIS A 534 18.29 -5.97 25.63
C HIS A 534 17.54 -6.59 24.44
N LYS A 535 17.77 -7.86 24.11
CA LYS A 535 17.02 -8.56 23.04
C LYS A 535 16.15 -9.71 23.53
N ILE A 536 16.18 -9.95 24.84
CA ILE A 536 15.41 -11.00 25.48
C ILE A 536 14.35 -10.32 26.35
N TYR A 537 13.11 -10.69 26.11
CA TYR A 537 11.93 -10.12 26.75
C TYR A 537 11.06 -11.26 27.27
N TYR A 538 10.26 -10.96 28.30
CA TYR A 538 9.30 -11.89 28.87
C TYR A 538 7.94 -11.22 28.98
N ASP A 539 6.91 -11.97 28.63
CA ASP A 539 5.54 -11.71 29.07
C ASP A 539 5.38 -12.27 30.50
N ASP A 540 5.71 -11.41 31.46
CA ASP A 540 5.74 -11.70 32.90
C ASP A 540 5.31 -10.44 33.67
N GLU A 541 4.97 -10.61 34.95
CA GLU A 541 4.60 -9.51 35.83
C GLU A 541 5.83 -8.66 36.16
N SER A 542 5.71 -7.35 35.95
CA SER A 542 6.73 -6.39 36.36
C SER A 542 6.51 -5.92 37.81
N TYR A 543 7.59 -5.53 38.48
CA TYR A 543 7.51 -5.10 39.89
C TYR A 543 6.69 -3.83 40.13
N ASN A 544 6.60 -2.93 39.15
CA ASN A 544 6.05 -1.58 39.34
C ASN A 544 5.11 -1.10 38.22
N LYS A 545 4.85 -1.93 37.20
CA LYS A 545 3.98 -1.60 36.06
C LYS A 545 2.98 -2.72 35.72
N GLY A 546 2.79 -3.68 36.63
CA GLY A 546 1.88 -4.82 36.42
C GLY A 546 2.31 -5.73 35.26
N HIS A 547 1.34 -6.46 34.70
CA HIS A 547 1.55 -7.43 33.62
C HIS A 547 1.04 -6.88 32.27
N GLY A 548 1.81 -7.11 31.20
CA GLY A 548 1.49 -6.59 29.86
C GLY A 548 0.64 -7.50 28.97
N HIS A 549 0.59 -8.80 29.29
CA HIS A 549 -0.19 -9.82 28.58
C HIS A 549 0.12 -9.86 27.09
N CYS A 550 1.40 -9.77 26.74
CA CYS A 550 1.88 -9.66 25.38
C CYS A 550 1.44 -10.84 24.50
N TYR A 551 1.49 -12.08 24.98
CA TYR A 551 1.06 -13.25 24.19
C TYR A 551 -0.43 -13.19 23.88
N GLU A 552 -1.25 -12.89 24.89
CA GLU A 552 -2.70 -12.73 24.74
C GLU A 552 -3.04 -11.55 23.81
N HIS A 553 -2.39 -10.41 24.00
CA HIS A 553 -2.60 -9.21 23.18
C HIS A 553 -2.27 -9.46 21.72
N LEU A 554 -1.20 -10.20 21.42
CA LEU A 554 -0.82 -10.56 20.05
C LEU A 554 -1.59 -11.77 19.51
N GLY A 555 -2.32 -12.48 20.37
CA GLY A 555 -3.04 -13.70 20.03
C GLY A 555 -2.14 -14.90 19.78
N VAL A 556 -0.92 -14.90 20.32
CA VAL A 556 0.06 -15.99 20.18
C VAL A 556 -0.15 -16.99 21.32
N SER A 557 -0.30 -18.28 21.00
CA SER A 557 -0.40 -19.33 22.03
C SER A 557 0.97 -19.58 22.68
N PRO A 558 1.07 -19.54 24.02
CA PRO A 558 2.31 -19.90 24.72
C PRO A 558 2.81 -21.33 24.46
N GLU A 559 1.91 -22.26 24.14
CA GLU A 559 2.23 -23.66 23.88
C GLU A 559 2.77 -23.88 22.46
N LYS A 560 2.19 -23.17 21.48
CA LYS A 560 2.57 -23.30 20.07
C LYS A 560 3.75 -22.40 19.70
N GLY A 561 3.77 -21.19 20.26
CA GLY A 561 4.69 -20.12 19.88
C GLY A 561 4.54 -19.67 18.42
N ALA A 562 5.38 -18.73 18.02
CA ALA A 562 5.46 -18.23 16.65
C ALA A 562 6.80 -17.55 16.37
N ILE A 563 7.20 -17.52 15.11
CA ILE A 563 8.30 -16.67 14.61
C ILE A 563 7.67 -15.58 13.76
N VAL A 564 7.95 -14.33 14.10
CA VAL A 564 7.45 -13.14 13.40
C VAL A 564 8.63 -12.39 12.78
N ILE A 565 8.62 -12.23 11.46
CA ILE A 565 9.61 -11.42 10.74
C ILE A 565 9.06 -10.00 10.61
N VAL A 566 9.82 -9.02 11.09
CA VAL A 566 9.44 -7.60 11.09
C VAL A 566 10.48 -6.79 10.32
N ARG A 567 10.00 -5.90 9.46
CA ARG A 567 10.81 -5.01 8.61
C ARG A 567 11.48 -3.89 9.40
N PRO A 568 12.47 -3.21 8.79
CA PRO A 568 13.05 -1.99 9.34
C PRO A 568 12.02 -0.87 9.59
N ASP A 569 10.91 -0.85 8.83
CA ASP A 569 9.79 0.07 9.01
C ASP A 569 8.69 -0.46 9.96
N GLN A 570 8.98 -1.51 10.74
CA GLN A 570 8.13 -2.11 11.77
C GLN A 570 6.87 -2.84 11.26
N TYR A 571 6.75 -3.05 9.94
CA TYR A 571 5.70 -3.87 9.35
C TYR A 571 6.02 -5.37 9.46
N VAL A 572 5.00 -6.17 9.73
CA VAL A 572 5.10 -7.63 9.78
C VAL A 572 5.18 -8.16 8.36
N SER A 573 6.27 -8.86 8.06
CA SER A 573 6.50 -9.50 6.76
C SER A 573 6.07 -10.96 6.73
N ALA A 574 6.21 -11.68 7.83
CA ALA A 574 5.85 -13.09 7.88
C ALA A 574 5.54 -13.55 9.31
N VAL A 575 4.66 -14.53 9.42
CA VAL A 575 4.39 -15.29 10.65
C VAL A 575 4.50 -16.77 10.32
N MET A 576 5.33 -17.51 11.05
CA MET A 576 5.57 -18.93 10.83
C MET A 576 5.67 -19.71 12.13
N GLY A 577 5.46 -21.02 12.08
CA GLY A 577 5.56 -21.90 13.25
C GLY A 577 7.00 -22.05 13.72
N LEU A 578 7.20 -22.41 15.00
CA LEU A 578 8.53 -22.62 15.55
C LEU A 578 9.32 -23.71 14.82
N ASP A 579 8.66 -24.74 14.27
CA ASP A 579 9.30 -25.83 13.52
C ASP A 579 9.63 -25.45 12.06
N ASP A 580 9.07 -24.34 11.55
CA ASP A 580 9.32 -23.82 10.20
C ASP A 580 10.56 -22.91 10.13
N TYR A 581 11.41 -22.89 11.16
CA TYR A 581 12.52 -21.92 11.32
C TYR A 581 13.52 -21.87 10.15
N THR A 582 13.65 -22.96 9.37
CA THR A 582 14.50 -22.97 8.17
C THR A 582 14.01 -22.03 7.07
N GLN A 583 12.71 -21.70 7.05
CA GLN A 583 12.10 -20.80 6.07
C GLN A 583 12.55 -19.35 6.21
N ILE A 584 13.09 -18.95 7.37
CA ILE A 584 13.65 -17.61 7.60
C ILE A 584 14.72 -17.30 6.55
N GLY A 585 15.63 -18.24 6.28
CA GLY A 585 16.68 -18.09 5.27
C GLY A 585 16.11 -17.92 3.85
N LYS A 586 15.09 -18.70 3.50
CA LYS A 586 14.44 -18.63 2.18
C LYS A 586 13.71 -17.32 1.96
N PHE A 587 13.06 -16.79 3.00
CA PHE A 587 12.41 -15.48 2.96
C PHE A 587 13.42 -14.38 2.59
N PHE A 588 14.53 -14.29 3.33
CA PHE A 588 15.55 -13.27 3.08
C PHE A 588 16.27 -13.45 1.73
N ALA A 589 16.50 -14.69 1.29
CA ALA A 589 17.08 -14.98 -0.02
C ALA A 589 16.24 -14.47 -1.21
N GLY A 590 14.95 -14.18 -1.00
CA GLY A 590 14.08 -13.63 -2.03
C GLY A 590 14.43 -12.21 -2.46
N PHE A 591 15.16 -11.44 -1.66
CA PHE A 591 15.46 -10.03 -1.96
C PHE A 591 16.83 -9.53 -1.46
N LEU A 592 17.43 -10.16 -0.44
CA LEU A 592 18.77 -9.81 0.04
C LEU A 592 19.86 -10.49 -0.80
N ILE A 593 21.01 -9.83 -0.88
CA ILE A 593 22.20 -10.30 -1.60
C ILE A 593 23.13 -11.01 -0.60
N PRO A 594 23.46 -12.30 -0.79
CA PRO A 594 24.43 -13.02 0.05
C PRO A 594 25.83 -12.38 0.06
N GLN A 595 26.49 -12.38 1.22
CA GLN A 595 27.76 -11.70 1.49
C GLN A 595 28.94 -12.68 1.65
N LEU A 596 29.13 -13.61 0.70
CA LEU A 596 30.10 -14.71 0.82
C LEU A 596 31.59 -14.27 0.78
N PRO A 597 32.52 -14.96 1.48
CA PRO A 597 33.95 -14.63 1.47
C PRO A 597 34.60 -14.82 0.09
N GLY A 598 35.25 -13.78 -0.44
CA GLY A 598 35.90 -13.79 -1.77
C GLY A 598 35.10 -13.11 -2.88
N SER A 599 33.85 -12.74 -2.60
CA SER A 599 33.05 -11.89 -3.46
C SER A 599 33.60 -10.46 -3.43
N LYS A 600 34.45 -10.09 -4.39
CA LYS A 600 34.45 -8.69 -4.85
C LYS A 600 33.01 -8.39 -5.26
N CYS A 601 32.48 -7.21 -4.90
CA CYS A 601 31.17 -6.73 -5.35
C CYS A 601 31.05 -6.92 -6.87
N ARG A 602 30.53 -8.07 -7.27
CA ARG A 602 30.17 -8.47 -8.62
C ARG A 602 28.70 -8.72 -8.44
N VAL A 603 27.90 -7.81 -8.96
CA VAL A 603 26.56 -8.15 -9.41
C VAL A 603 26.74 -9.46 -10.19
N LEU A 604 26.26 -10.56 -9.62
CA LEU A 604 26.25 -11.85 -10.30
C LEU A 604 25.23 -11.71 -11.42
N ILE A 605 25.73 -11.16 -12.53
CA ILE A 605 25.18 -11.38 -13.86
C ILE A 605 25.10 -12.90 -14.00
N ASN A 606 23.91 -13.42 -14.29
CA ASN A 606 23.71 -14.78 -14.74
C ASN A 606 24.58 -15.01 -16.00
N ARG A 607 25.81 -15.46 -15.79
CA ARG A 607 26.76 -15.96 -16.79
C ARG A 607 27.22 -17.34 -16.33
N LYS A 608 26.30 -18.28 -16.20
CA LYS A 608 26.60 -19.73 -16.18
C LYS A 608 25.39 -20.51 -16.70
N PHE A 609 25.18 -20.46 -18.01
CA PHE A 609 24.56 -21.54 -18.78
C PHE A 609 25.05 -21.57 -20.24
N GLU A 610 26.29 -21.10 -20.49
CA GLU A 610 27.03 -21.44 -21.70
C GLU A 610 28.23 -22.27 -21.27
N THR A 611 28.16 -23.59 -21.45
CA THR A 611 29.24 -24.53 -21.84
C THR A 611 28.75 -25.96 -21.55
N ILE A 612 27.73 -26.42 -22.26
CA ILE A 612 27.61 -27.83 -22.70
C ILE A 612 26.89 -27.79 -24.06
N ILE A 613 27.62 -27.42 -25.11
CA ILE A 613 27.29 -27.84 -26.47
C ILE A 613 28.58 -28.40 -27.06
N SER A 614 28.66 -29.72 -27.10
CA SER A 614 29.56 -30.46 -27.97
C SER A 614 28.77 -31.63 -28.54
N SER A 615 28.75 -31.69 -29.87
CA SER A 615 28.28 -32.78 -30.73
C SER A 615 26.80 -33.16 -30.63
N GLN A 616 25.98 -32.59 -31.52
CA GLN A 616 25.48 -33.34 -32.66
C GLN A 616 24.94 -32.38 -33.74
N THR A 617 25.50 -32.57 -34.93
CA THR A 617 25.19 -31.93 -36.20
C THR A 617 23.74 -32.15 -36.62
N TYR A 618 23.00 -31.08 -36.92
CA TYR A 618 22.10 -31.07 -38.08
C TYR A 618 22.13 -29.69 -38.77
N THR A 619 22.50 -29.80 -40.03
CA THR A 619 22.52 -28.89 -41.18
C THR A 619 21.64 -27.64 -41.17
N THR A 620 22.31 -26.55 -41.53
CA THR A 620 21.89 -25.28 -42.14
C THR A 620 20.62 -25.29 -43.00
N SER A 621 19.77 -24.29 -42.78
CA SER A 621 19.12 -23.53 -43.86
C SER A 621 19.10 -22.05 -43.47
N ARG A 622 19.77 -21.23 -44.28
CA ARG A 622 19.76 -19.76 -44.21
C ARG A 622 18.46 -19.26 -44.82
N TYR A 623 17.68 -18.48 -44.07
CA TYR A 623 16.85 -17.44 -44.65
C TYR A 623 17.14 -16.13 -43.93
N SER A 624 17.89 -15.27 -44.62
CA SER A 624 17.96 -13.84 -44.35
C SER A 624 16.69 -13.22 -44.91
N LEU A 625 15.83 -12.68 -44.04
CA LEU A 625 14.84 -11.68 -44.41
C LEU A 625 14.83 -10.61 -43.32
N THR A 626 15.52 -9.53 -43.63
CA THR A 626 15.26 -8.20 -43.11
C THR A 626 13.80 -7.82 -43.40
N SER A 627 12.97 -7.71 -42.38
CA SER A 627 11.79 -6.85 -42.41
C SER A 627 11.59 -6.23 -41.03
N LYS A 628 11.44 -4.91 -41.03
CA LYS A 628 10.94 -4.14 -39.90
C LYS A 628 9.60 -4.76 -39.49
N ILE A 629 9.47 -5.19 -38.24
CA ILE A 629 8.14 -5.41 -37.67
C ILE A 629 7.60 -4.03 -37.35
N ASP A 630 6.60 -3.63 -38.13
CA ASP A 630 5.80 -2.44 -37.93
C ASP A 630 5.03 -2.59 -36.61
N MET A 631 5.09 -1.60 -35.72
CA MET A 631 4.35 -1.59 -34.44
C MET A 631 2.85 -1.27 -34.64
N ALA A 632 2.39 -1.22 -35.89
CA ALA A 632 0.99 -1.04 -36.23
C ALA A 632 0.30 -2.40 -36.40
N THR A 633 -0.51 -2.77 -35.39
CA THR A 633 -1.67 -3.70 -35.35
C THR A 633 -1.64 -4.69 -34.17
N PHE A 634 -1.74 -4.16 -32.95
CA PHE A 634 -2.46 -4.90 -31.91
C PHE A 634 -3.96 -4.71 -32.17
N PRO A 635 -4.84 -5.70 -31.90
CA PRO A 635 -6.27 -5.48 -31.92
C PRO A 635 -6.62 -4.34 -30.95
N ASP A 636 -7.53 -3.43 -31.34
CA ASP A 636 -7.94 -2.27 -30.56
C ASP A 636 -8.77 -2.69 -29.31
N PHE A 637 -8.12 -3.27 -28.30
CA PHE A 637 -8.72 -3.45 -26.97
C PHE A 637 -8.04 -2.57 -25.91
N ILE A 638 -8.85 -2.02 -25.00
CA ILE A 638 -8.36 -1.19 -23.90
C ILE A 638 -7.86 -2.10 -22.78
N VAL A 639 -6.61 -1.91 -22.37
CA VAL A 639 -6.01 -2.62 -21.23
C VAL A 639 -5.89 -1.67 -20.04
N PRO A 640 -6.57 -1.92 -18.91
CA PRO A 640 -6.39 -1.17 -17.68
C PRO A 640 -4.93 -1.27 -17.19
N PRO A 641 -4.36 -0.20 -16.59
CA PRO A 641 -2.97 -0.20 -16.16
C PRO A 641 -2.58 -1.35 -15.22
N HIS A 642 -3.51 -1.83 -14.38
CA HIS A 642 -3.26 -2.94 -13.46
C HIS A 642 -3.13 -4.31 -14.16
N LEU A 643 -3.53 -4.41 -15.43
CA LEU A 643 -3.38 -5.63 -16.26
C LEU A 643 -2.21 -5.52 -17.25
N ALA A 644 -1.38 -4.48 -17.17
CA ALA A 644 -0.29 -4.25 -18.11
C ALA A 644 0.73 -5.41 -18.16
N GLU A 645 0.95 -6.12 -17.05
CA GLU A 645 1.85 -7.27 -17.01
C GLU A 645 1.40 -8.44 -17.90
N TYR A 646 0.09 -8.54 -18.20
CA TYR A 646 -0.47 -9.56 -19.08
C TYR A 646 -0.44 -9.13 -20.56
N ASN A 647 -0.13 -7.86 -20.82
CA ASN A 647 -0.02 -7.28 -22.15
C ASN A 647 1.44 -7.02 -22.59
N VAL A 648 2.38 -7.81 -22.07
CA VAL A 648 3.77 -7.84 -22.54
C VAL A 648 3.96 -8.95 -23.57
N PRO A 649 5.02 -8.92 -24.41
CA PRO A 649 5.30 -9.98 -25.37
C PRO A 649 5.22 -11.37 -24.72
N LEU A 650 4.48 -12.31 -25.31
CA LEU A 650 4.24 -13.63 -24.72
C LEU A 650 5.54 -14.37 -24.31
N PRO A 651 6.66 -14.31 -25.08
CA PRO A 651 7.93 -14.89 -24.65
C PRO A 651 8.50 -14.25 -23.37
N GLU A 652 8.33 -12.94 -23.18
CA GLU A 652 8.75 -12.23 -21.97
C GLU A 652 7.85 -12.60 -20.78
N PHE A 653 6.54 -12.69 -21.02
CA PHE A 653 5.60 -13.19 -20.01
C PHE A 653 5.96 -14.62 -19.57
N ALA A 654 6.25 -15.50 -20.53
CA ALA A 654 6.68 -16.87 -20.25
C ALA A 654 8.00 -16.93 -19.47
N ALA A 655 8.98 -16.09 -19.84
CA ALA A 655 10.26 -16.00 -19.14
C ALA A 655 10.11 -15.52 -17.69
N SER A 656 9.09 -14.70 -17.39
CA SER A 656 8.77 -14.29 -16.01
C SER A 656 8.22 -15.43 -15.14
N LYS A 657 7.73 -16.52 -15.75
CA LYS A 657 7.11 -17.66 -15.07
C LYS A 657 7.75 -19.00 -15.52
N PRO A 658 9.06 -19.20 -15.26
CA PRO A 658 9.81 -20.34 -15.79
C PRO A 658 9.39 -21.71 -15.23
N HIS A 659 8.55 -21.73 -14.19
CA HIS A 659 7.98 -22.94 -13.61
C HIS A 659 6.73 -23.43 -14.35
N LEU A 660 6.17 -22.62 -15.27
CA LEU A 660 5.02 -22.99 -16.10
C LEU A 660 5.49 -23.36 -17.50
N THR A 661 4.89 -24.40 -18.07
CA THR A 661 5.19 -24.90 -19.42
C THR A 661 4.14 -24.49 -20.44
N ASP A 662 2.89 -24.28 -20.00
CA ASP A 662 1.76 -23.98 -20.87
C ASP A 662 0.86 -22.92 -20.23
N PHE A 663 0.31 -22.02 -21.06
CA PHE A 663 -0.57 -20.93 -20.63
C PHE A 663 -1.95 -21.11 -21.26
N VAL A 664 -2.98 -21.20 -20.44
CA VAL A 664 -4.38 -21.22 -20.87
C VAL A 664 -4.98 -19.86 -20.53
N VAL A 665 -5.88 -19.36 -21.37
CA VAL A 665 -6.51 -18.06 -21.22
C VAL A 665 -8.03 -18.20 -21.23
N GLY A 666 -8.75 -17.21 -20.71
CA GLY A 666 -10.21 -17.17 -20.82
C GLY A 666 -10.77 -15.77 -20.57
N GLY A 667 -11.86 -15.46 -21.25
CA GLY A 667 -12.53 -14.15 -21.21
C GLY A 667 -14.00 -14.31 -20.84
N LEU A 668 -14.37 -13.90 -19.62
CA LEU A 668 -15.76 -13.89 -19.18
C LEU A 668 -16.49 -12.69 -19.77
N VAL A 669 -17.51 -12.97 -20.60
CA VAL A 669 -18.35 -11.96 -21.25
C VAL A 669 -19.68 -11.84 -20.50
N TYR A 670 -20.11 -10.61 -20.20
CA TYR A 670 -21.38 -10.34 -19.50
C TYR A 670 -22.30 -9.43 -20.30
N SER A 671 -23.61 -9.57 -20.06
CA SER A 671 -24.66 -8.70 -20.60
C SER A 671 -25.58 -8.24 -19.46
N GLN A 672 -26.09 -7.01 -19.56
CA GLN A 672 -27.14 -6.47 -18.69
C GLN A 672 -28.44 -6.36 -19.49
N SER A 673 -29.27 -7.40 -19.49
CA SER A 673 -30.50 -7.38 -20.28
C SER A 673 -31.64 -6.66 -19.56
N VAL A 674 -32.40 -5.87 -20.32
CA VAL A 674 -33.75 -5.44 -19.97
C VAL A 674 -34.69 -6.47 -20.60
N GLU A 675 -35.33 -7.33 -19.79
CA GLU A 675 -36.36 -8.23 -20.32
C GLU A 675 -37.60 -7.40 -20.68
N GLU A 676 -38.00 -7.42 -21.95
CA GLU A 676 -39.38 -7.17 -22.37
C GLU A 676 -40.09 -8.53 -22.41
N GLU A 677 -41.05 -8.77 -21.51
CA GLU A 677 -42.02 -9.85 -21.71
C GLU A 677 -43.16 -9.31 -22.58
N ASP A 678 -43.44 -9.99 -23.69
CA ASP A 678 -44.72 -9.91 -24.39
C ASP A 678 -45.83 -10.40 -23.46
N ASP A 679 -46.39 -9.48 -22.66
CA ASP A 679 -47.50 -9.79 -21.76
C ASP A 679 -48.82 -9.62 -22.53
N ALA A 680 -49.36 -10.74 -23.03
CA ALA A 680 -50.68 -10.83 -23.67
C ALA A 680 -51.85 -10.55 -22.70
N THR A 681 -51.60 -10.09 -21.48
CA THR A 681 -52.64 -9.69 -20.53
C THR A 681 -52.23 -8.39 -19.85
N GLY A 682 -52.60 -7.27 -20.47
CA GLY A 682 -52.29 -5.93 -19.96
C GLY A 682 -52.74 -5.74 -18.51
N THR A 683 -51.77 -5.57 -17.59
CA THR A 683 -51.83 -4.70 -16.40
C THR A 683 -50.53 -4.83 -15.57
N SER A 684 -49.54 -3.95 -15.80
CA SER A 684 -48.81 -3.18 -14.76
C SER A 684 -47.53 -2.55 -15.33
N SER A 685 -47.41 -1.22 -15.25
CA SER A 685 -46.21 -0.47 -15.63
C SER A 685 -45.26 -0.34 -14.43
N GLY A 686 -44.51 -1.40 -14.14
CA GLY A 686 -43.37 -1.37 -13.22
C GLY A 686 -42.06 -1.60 -13.98
N LYS A 687 -41.19 -0.60 -14.12
CA LYS A 687 -39.83 -0.80 -14.67
C LYS A 687 -39.07 -1.79 -13.75
N ARG A 688 -38.90 -3.04 -14.18
CA ARG A 688 -38.03 -4.02 -13.48
C ARG A 688 -36.55 -3.69 -13.71
N LYS A 689 -35.71 -3.99 -12.72
CA LYS A 689 -34.25 -3.80 -12.77
C LYS A 689 -33.61 -4.70 -13.84
N PRO A 690 -32.61 -4.21 -14.60
CA PRO A 690 -31.86 -5.05 -15.54
C PRO A 690 -31.16 -6.20 -14.81
N ARG A 691 -31.16 -7.39 -15.42
CA ARG A 691 -30.50 -8.60 -14.88
C ARG A 691 -29.16 -8.82 -15.59
N THR A 692 -28.09 -8.95 -14.80
CA THR A 692 -26.76 -9.31 -15.32
C THR A 692 -26.69 -10.80 -15.59
N ARG A 693 -26.17 -11.18 -16.76
CA ARG A 693 -25.96 -12.56 -17.21
C ARG A 693 -24.54 -12.72 -17.76
N VAL A 694 -23.99 -13.93 -17.67
CA VAL A 694 -22.67 -14.31 -18.21
C VAL A 694 -22.85 -15.30 -19.36
N LEU A 695 -22.06 -15.15 -20.43
CA LEU A 695 -22.08 -16.07 -21.56
C LEU A 695 -21.38 -17.38 -21.17
N LEU A 696 -22.07 -18.50 -21.37
CA LEU A 696 -21.53 -19.85 -21.20
C LEU A 696 -21.62 -20.61 -22.52
N LEU A 697 -20.57 -21.36 -22.83
CA LEU A 697 -20.47 -22.27 -23.96
C LEU A 697 -20.49 -23.71 -23.46
N GLN A 698 -21.15 -24.60 -24.18
CA GLN A 698 -21.16 -26.03 -23.90
C GLN A 698 -20.22 -26.75 -24.86
N ARG A 699 -19.23 -27.46 -24.30
CA ARG A 699 -18.24 -28.23 -25.06
C ARG A 699 -18.90 -29.32 -25.91
N ALA A 700 -18.50 -29.43 -27.17
CA ALA A 700 -19.02 -30.38 -28.13
C ALA A 700 -18.65 -31.83 -27.77
N ALA A 701 -19.38 -32.79 -28.35
CA ALA A 701 -19.12 -34.22 -28.18
C ALA A 701 -17.72 -34.67 -28.64
N THR A 702 -17.12 -33.91 -29.56
CA THR A 702 -15.81 -34.17 -30.18
C THR A 702 -14.64 -33.61 -29.39
N ASP A 703 -14.91 -32.82 -28.35
CA ASP A 703 -13.90 -32.07 -27.59
C ASP A 703 -13.55 -32.75 -26.25
N SER A 704 -12.50 -32.27 -25.59
CA SER A 704 -12.10 -32.69 -24.25
C SER A 704 -13.20 -32.33 -23.24
N TYR A 705 -13.57 -33.25 -22.35
CA TYR A 705 -14.67 -33.07 -21.38
C TYR A 705 -16.04 -32.67 -21.99
N PRO A 706 -16.62 -33.51 -22.86
CA PRO A 706 -17.90 -33.23 -23.54
C PRO A 706 -19.05 -32.83 -22.62
N GLY A 707 -19.86 -31.86 -23.06
CA GLY A 707 -21.11 -31.47 -22.41
C GLY A 707 -20.96 -30.61 -21.15
N LEU A 708 -19.73 -30.30 -20.71
CA LEU A 708 -19.47 -29.32 -19.66
C LEU A 708 -19.65 -27.89 -20.18
N TRP A 709 -20.00 -27.00 -19.27
CA TRP A 709 -20.18 -25.57 -19.53
C TRP A 709 -18.99 -24.77 -19.01
N GLU A 710 -18.59 -23.73 -19.74
CA GLU A 710 -17.54 -22.80 -19.36
C GLU A 710 -17.72 -21.42 -20.02
N GLY A 711 -16.91 -20.44 -19.59
CA GLY A 711 -16.76 -19.20 -20.35
C GLY A 711 -15.68 -19.36 -21.44
N PRO A 712 -15.69 -18.51 -22.48
CA PRO A 712 -14.79 -18.66 -23.61
C PRO A 712 -13.30 -18.71 -23.23
N GLY A 713 -12.52 -19.61 -23.84
CA GLY A 713 -11.07 -19.65 -23.61
C GLY A 713 -10.37 -20.98 -23.86
N GLY A 714 -9.23 -20.91 -24.55
CA GLY A 714 -8.34 -22.03 -24.83
C GLY A 714 -6.86 -21.79 -24.50
N MET A 715 -6.00 -22.55 -25.19
CA MET A 715 -4.54 -22.53 -24.99
C MET A 715 -3.94 -21.33 -25.71
N CYS A 716 -3.03 -20.61 -25.06
CA CYS A 716 -2.30 -19.54 -25.72
C CYS A 716 -1.38 -20.13 -26.80
N GLU A 717 -1.48 -19.60 -28.01
CA GLU A 717 -0.65 -19.98 -29.14
C GLU A 717 0.70 -19.28 -29.08
N ARG A 718 1.75 -19.90 -29.65
CA ARG A 718 3.08 -19.26 -29.74
C ARG A 718 3.08 -18.00 -30.63
N THR A 719 2.05 -17.87 -31.47
CA THR A 719 1.78 -16.75 -32.37
C THR A 719 1.05 -15.59 -31.68
N ASP A 720 0.50 -15.81 -30.48
CA ASP A 720 -0.16 -14.74 -29.72
C ASP A 720 0.88 -13.69 -29.30
N ALA A 721 0.59 -12.42 -29.60
CA ALA A 721 1.51 -11.33 -29.32
C ALA A 721 1.71 -11.11 -27.81
N THR A 722 0.63 -11.23 -27.04
CA THR A 722 0.59 -11.11 -25.57
C THR A 722 -0.41 -12.11 -25.00
N LEU A 723 -0.42 -12.31 -23.68
CA LEU A 723 -1.43 -13.17 -23.04
C LEU A 723 -2.86 -12.63 -23.27
N LEU A 724 -3.05 -11.31 -23.21
CA LEU A 724 -4.34 -10.67 -23.48
C LEU A 724 -4.75 -10.78 -24.95
N ALA A 725 -3.80 -10.75 -25.88
CA ALA A 725 -4.10 -11.01 -27.29
C ALA A 725 -4.63 -12.44 -27.49
N GLY A 726 -4.09 -13.42 -26.76
CA GLY A 726 -4.62 -14.77 -26.70
C GLY A 726 -6.05 -14.81 -26.18
N VAL A 727 -6.37 -14.08 -25.10
CA VAL A 727 -7.76 -13.99 -24.61
C VAL A 727 -8.70 -13.42 -25.68
N ALA A 728 -8.29 -12.33 -26.34
CA ALA A 728 -9.11 -11.70 -27.37
C ALA A 728 -9.33 -12.61 -28.59
N ARG A 729 -8.31 -13.39 -28.98
CA ARG A 729 -8.41 -14.40 -30.04
C ARG A 729 -9.41 -15.49 -29.66
N GLU A 730 -9.25 -16.12 -28.50
CA GLU A 730 -10.11 -17.22 -28.05
C GLU A 730 -11.58 -16.79 -27.91
N VAL A 731 -11.83 -15.60 -27.35
CA VAL A 731 -13.20 -15.04 -27.29
C VAL A 731 -13.77 -14.86 -28.70
N PHE A 732 -12.97 -14.38 -29.65
CA PHE A 732 -13.41 -14.18 -31.03
C PHE A 732 -13.65 -15.49 -31.77
N GLU A 733 -12.74 -16.47 -31.66
CA GLU A 733 -12.85 -17.77 -32.34
C GLU A 733 -14.04 -18.57 -31.82
N GLU A 734 -14.27 -18.61 -30.51
CA GLU A 734 -15.32 -19.43 -29.92
C GLU A 734 -16.72 -18.77 -29.96
N THR A 735 -16.79 -17.44 -30.07
CA THR A 735 -18.07 -16.71 -29.96
C THR A 735 -18.37 -15.72 -31.09
N GLY A 736 -17.38 -15.38 -31.92
CA GLY A 736 -17.49 -14.30 -32.91
C GLY A 736 -17.50 -12.88 -32.32
N LEU A 737 -17.34 -12.72 -31.00
CA LEU A 737 -17.35 -11.43 -30.32
C LEU A 737 -15.95 -10.84 -30.22
N HIS A 738 -15.83 -9.52 -30.42
CA HIS A 738 -14.56 -8.82 -30.26
C HIS A 738 -14.44 -8.24 -28.85
N VAL A 739 -13.36 -8.58 -28.15
CA VAL A 739 -12.99 -7.92 -26.90
C VAL A 739 -12.67 -6.46 -27.17
N SER A 740 -13.37 -5.56 -26.49
CA SER A 740 -13.18 -4.12 -26.57
C SER A 740 -12.34 -3.57 -25.43
N ARG A 741 -12.46 -4.18 -24.26
CA ARG A 741 -11.77 -3.76 -23.05
C ARG A 741 -11.63 -4.92 -22.08
N PHE A 742 -10.46 -5.03 -21.48
CA PHE A 742 -10.26 -5.85 -20.29
C PHE A 742 -10.73 -5.07 -19.06
N VAL A 743 -11.42 -5.73 -18.14
CA VAL A 743 -11.94 -5.10 -16.91
C VAL A 743 -11.03 -5.42 -15.74
N ASP A 744 -10.82 -6.71 -15.45
CA ASP A 744 -9.98 -7.18 -14.35
C ASP A 744 -9.58 -8.66 -14.55
N LEU A 745 -8.61 -9.15 -13.78
CA LEU A 745 -8.26 -10.57 -13.68
C LEU A 745 -9.14 -11.24 -12.61
N ILE A 746 -9.85 -12.30 -12.99
CA ILE A 746 -10.77 -13.02 -12.11
C ILE A 746 -10.07 -14.13 -11.33
N ALA A 747 -9.22 -14.90 -12.00
CA ALA A 747 -8.54 -16.04 -11.39
C ALA A 747 -7.30 -16.47 -12.17
N VAL A 748 -6.36 -17.10 -11.44
CA VAL A 748 -5.25 -17.88 -12.02
C VAL A 748 -5.32 -19.27 -11.42
N ASP A 749 -5.66 -20.26 -12.24
CA ASP A 749 -5.81 -21.66 -11.83
C ASP A 749 -4.60 -22.47 -12.32
N GLU A 750 -3.81 -23.05 -11.42
CA GLU A 750 -2.63 -23.85 -11.78
C GLU A 750 -2.87 -25.35 -11.57
N TRP A 751 -2.43 -26.18 -12.52
CA TRP A 751 -2.41 -27.62 -12.37
C TRP A 751 -1.27 -28.27 -13.14
N SER A 752 -0.95 -29.51 -12.79
CA SER A 752 0.01 -30.33 -13.55
C SER A 752 -0.72 -31.39 -14.36
N ARG A 753 -0.25 -31.67 -15.58
CA ARG A 753 -0.68 -32.81 -16.39
C ARG A 753 0.53 -33.51 -16.98
N ILE A 754 0.46 -34.82 -17.18
CA ILE A 754 1.50 -35.56 -17.87
C ILE A 754 1.03 -35.76 -19.32
N LEU A 755 1.84 -35.28 -20.27
CA LEU A 755 1.58 -35.46 -21.70
C LEU A 755 2.83 -36.04 -22.32
N ARG A 756 2.71 -37.17 -23.06
CA ARG A 756 3.85 -37.84 -23.73
C ARG A 756 5.06 -38.10 -22.80
N ASN A 757 4.82 -38.48 -21.55
CA ASN A 757 5.83 -38.71 -20.49
C ASN A 757 6.60 -37.48 -20.01
N GLU A 758 6.17 -36.27 -20.37
CA GLU A 758 6.70 -35.02 -19.83
C GLU A 758 5.71 -34.39 -18.84
N LEU A 759 6.23 -33.78 -17.77
CA LEU A 759 5.42 -33.06 -16.79
C LEU A 759 5.15 -31.64 -17.30
N HIS A 760 3.90 -31.37 -17.65
CA HIS A 760 3.43 -30.04 -18.01
C HIS A 760 2.83 -29.35 -16.79
N ARG A 761 3.29 -28.15 -16.48
CA ARG A 761 2.74 -27.26 -15.46
C ARG A 761 1.97 -26.14 -16.15
N VAL A 762 0.65 -26.17 -16.02
CA VAL A 762 -0.28 -25.34 -16.77
C VAL A 762 -0.92 -24.31 -15.84
N ALA A 763 -1.06 -23.07 -16.30
CA ALA A 763 -1.83 -22.04 -15.60
C ALA A 763 -2.93 -21.47 -16.52
N LYS A 764 -4.18 -21.40 -16.05
CA LYS A 764 -5.29 -20.71 -16.72
C LYS A 764 -5.48 -19.32 -16.13
N PHE A 765 -5.36 -18.29 -16.96
CA PHE A 765 -5.64 -16.90 -16.60
C PHE A 765 -7.01 -16.51 -17.12
N THR A 766 -7.95 -16.23 -16.22
CA THR A 766 -9.32 -15.86 -16.59
C THR A 766 -9.56 -14.39 -16.30
N PHE A 767 -9.98 -13.64 -17.32
CA PHE A 767 -10.23 -12.20 -17.26
C PHE A 767 -11.72 -11.91 -17.41
N LEU A 768 -12.16 -10.80 -16.84
CA LEU A 768 -13.44 -10.18 -17.16
C LEU A 768 -13.24 -9.23 -18.33
N VAL A 769 -14.07 -9.36 -19.37
CA VAL A 769 -13.95 -8.57 -20.60
C VAL A 769 -15.27 -7.91 -20.98
N GLU A 770 -15.16 -6.73 -21.57
CA GLU A 770 -16.21 -6.09 -22.34
C GLU A 770 -16.00 -6.41 -23.82
N VAL A 771 -17.10 -6.50 -24.56
CA VAL A 771 -17.10 -6.80 -26.00
C VAL A 771 -17.85 -5.72 -26.79
N HIS A 772 -17.61 -5.65 -28.09
CA HIS A 772 -18.40 -4.84 -29.03
C HIS A 772 -19.25 -5.73 -29.94
N GLU A 773 -20.32 -5.13 -30.50
CA GLU A 773 -21.04 -5.72 -31.64
C GLU A 773 -20.08 -6.02 -32.79
N ALA A 774 -20.26 -7.19 -33.41
CA ALA A 774 -19.57 -7.58 -34.63
C ALA A 774 -19.85 -6.58 -35.76
N ARG A 775 -19.10 -5.48 -35.81
CA ARG A 775 -19.13 -4.56 -36.94
C ARG A 775 -18.55 -5.28 -38.15
N GLY A 776 -19.44 -5.62 -39.07
CA GLY A 776 -19.06 -5.89 -40.44
C GLY A 776 -18.17 -4.76 -40.97
N THR A 777 -17.06 -5.18 -41.58
CA THR A 777 -16.18 -4.40 -42.45
C THR A 777 -15.42 -3.23 -41.82
N ALA A 778 -14.21 -3.50 -41.34
CA ALA A 778 -12.98 -2.84 -41.82
C ALA A 778 -11.75 -3.56 -41.24
N GLY A 779 -11.09 -4.40 -42.05
CA GLY A 779 -9.64 -4.58 -41.88
C GLY A 779 -9.04 -5.97 -41.63
N VAL A 780 -9.53 -7.07 -42.22
CA VAL A 780 -8.70 -8.27 -42.55
C VAL A 780 -9.35 -8.99 -43.75
N PRO A 781 -8.60 -9.44 -44.79
CA PRO A 781 -9.16 -10.24 -45.87
C PRO A 781 -9.31 -11.70 -45.42
N SER A 782 -10.54 -12.17 -45.29
CA SER A 782 -10.87 -13.60 -45.20
C SER A 782 -11.98 -13.88 -46.21
N GLU A 783 -11.74 -14.81 -47.14
CA GLU A 783 -12.61 -15.11 -48.28
C GLU A 783 -13.88 -15.91 -47.92
N ASP A 784 -14.13 -16.22 -46.64
CA ASP A 784 -15.20 -17.15 -46.25
C ASP A 784 -16.22 -16.59 -45.24
N VAL A 785 -16.88 -15.46 -45.52
CA VAL A 785 -18.06 -15.04 -44.74
C VAL A 785 -19.27 -14.78 -45.63
N VAL A 786 -20.20 -15.74 -45.60
CA VAL A 786 -21.55 -15.60 -46.16
C VAL A 786 -22.28 -14.46 -45.42
N VAL A 787 -22.68 -13.45 -46.19
CA VAL A 787 -23.43 -12.27 -45.72
C VAL A 787 -24.87 -12.68 -45.37
N GLY A 788 -25.26 -12.49 -44.11
CA GLY A 788 -26.61 -12.69 -43.59
C GLY A 788 -26.92 -11.63 -42.52
N VAL A 789 -28.18 -11.18 -42.48
CA VAL A 789 -28.75 -10.07 -41.70
C VAL A 789 -28.12 -9.90 -40.30
N ALA A 790 -27.76 -8.66 -39.95
CA ALA A 790 -27.23 -8.32 -38.63
C ALA A 790 -28.27 -8.61 -37.53
N PRO A 791 -27.88 -9.20 -36.38
CA PRO A 791 -28.79 -9.53 -35.30
C PRO A 791 -29.41 -8.26 -34.67
N GLU A 792 -30.64 -8.36 -34.16
CA GLU A 792 -31.34 -7.22 -33.52
C GLU A 792 -30.72 -6.80 -32.18
N ARG A 793 -30.02 -7.72 -31.49
CA ARG A 793 -29.22 -7.46 -30.28
C ARG A 793 -27.84 -8.11 -30.43
N TRP A 794 -26.80 -7.50 -29.85
CA TRP A 794 -25.45 -8.04 -29.91
C TRP A 794 -25.31 -9.40 -29.24
N GLU A 795 -26.13 -9.66 -28.21
CA GLU A 795 -26.21 -10.96 -27.53
C GLU A 795 -26.67 -12.10 -28.44
N ASP A 796 -27.41 -11.78 -29.51
CA ASP A 796 -27.88 -12.74 -30.52
C ASP A 796 -26.84 -12.95 -31.64
N GLY A 797 -25.71 -12.22 -31.58
CA GLY A 797 -24.60 -12.29 -32.53
C GLY A 797 -23.56 -13.38 -32.22
N VAL A 798 -23.74 -14.17 -31.17
CA VAL A 798 -22.82 -15.26 -30.80
C VAL A 798 -22.81 -16.33 -31.89
N LYS A 799 -21.64 -16.60 -32.46
CA LYS A 799 -21.39 -17.65 -33.46
C LYS A 799 -20.41 -18.66 -32.87
N LEU A 800 -20.88 -19.88 -32.67
CA LEU A 800 -20.05 -20.94 -32.11
C LEU A 800 -19.15 -21.58 -33.15
N GLU A 801 -17.91 -21.84 -32.75
CA GLU A 801 -17.05 -22.80 -33.44
C GLU A 801 -17.59 -24.21 -33.22
N GLN A 802 -18.22 -24.78 -34.23
CA GLN A 802 -18.96 -26.04 -34.14
C GLN A 802 -18.05 -27.25 -33.88
N ALA A 803 -16.74 -27.13 -34.13
CA ALA A 803 -15.78 -28.18 -33.81
C ALA A 803 -15.54 -28.33 -32.28
N GLU A 804 -15.70 -27.24 -31.53
CA GLU A 804 -15.35 -27.16 -30.10
C GLU A 804 -16.60 -27.01 -29.21
N HIS A 805 -17.64 -26.34 -29.68
CA HIS A 805 -18.83 -26.01 -28.90
C HIS A 805 -20.13 -26.37 -29.62
N GLN A 806 -21.11 -26.88 -28.87
CA GLN A 806 -22.39 -27.36 -29.42
C GLN A 806 -23.60 -26.50 -29.02
N ALA A 807 -23.49 -25.68 -27.98
CA ALA A 807 -24.55 -24.79 -27.51
C ALA A 807 -23.97 -23.61 -26.72
N PHE A 808 -24.73 -22.51 -26.59
CA PHE A 808 -24.41 -21.41 -25.69
C PHE A 808 -25.65 -20.90 -24.96
N GLU A 809 -25.45 -20.34 -23.78
CA GLU A 809 -26.50 -19.74 -22.96
C GLU A 809 -26.00 -18.53 -22.17
N TRP A 810 -26.92 -17.63 -21.86
CA TRP A 810 -26.70 -16.51 -20.96
C TRP A 810 -27.22 -16.86 -19.56
N ALA A 811 -26.32 -17.21 -18.65
CA ALA A 811 -26.66 -17.65 -17.30
C ALA A 811 -26.68 -16.49 -16.30
N THR A 812 -27.65 -16.49 -15.39
CA THR A 812 -27.70 -15.57 -14.25
C THR A 812 -26.81 -16.06 -13.09
N GLU A 813 -26.44 -15.15 -12.19
CA GLU A 813 -25.68 -15.50 -10.97
C GLU A 813 -26.37 -16.59 -10.14
N GLU A 814 -27.70 -16.56 -10.07
CA GLU A 814 -28.47 -17.53 -9.30
C GLU A 814 -28.46 -18.91 -9.95
N GLU A 815 -28.56 -18.99 -11.27
CA GLU A 815 -28.45 -20.27 -11.99
C GLU A 815 -27.06 -20.89 -11.87
N VAL A 816 -25.99 -20.06 -11.89
CA VAL A 816 -24.62 -20.52 -11.63
C VAL A 816 -24.48 -21.03 -10.19
N ARG A 817 -25.01 -20.30 -9.20
CA ARG A 817 -24.98 -20.69 -7.78
C ARG A 817 -25.73 -22.02 -7.54
N GLN A 818 -26.93 -22.15 -8.08
CA GLN A 818 -27.71 -23.39 -7.98
C GLN A 818 -27.01 -24.58 -8.63
N SER A 819 -26.32 -24.34 -9.75
CA SER A 819 -25.55 -25.36 -10.47
C SER A 819 -24.34 -25.85 -9.65
N LEU A 820 -23.65 -24.96 -8.93
CA LEU A 820 -22.58 -25.33 -8.00
C LEU A 820 -23.07 -26.12 -6.78
N GLU A 821 -24.30 -25.88 -6.32
CA GLU A 821 -24.94 -26.64 -5.25
C GLU A 821 -25.55 -27.98 -5.70
N SER A 822 -25.21 -28.44 -6.92
CA SER A 822 -25.73 -29.67 -7.56
C SER A 822 -27.25 -29.68 -7.78
N LYS A 823 -27.89 -28.50 -7.85
CA LYS A 823 -29.34 -28.33 -8.06
C LYS A 823 -29.69 -27.59 -9.36
N GLY A 824 -28.69 -27.16 -10.12
CA GLY A 824 -28.86 -26.33 -11.32
C GLY A 824 -28.57 -27.05 -12.64
N LYS A 825 -28.72 -26.29 -13.72
CA LYS A 825 -28.66 -26.76 -15.12
C LYS A 825 -27.25 -26.98 -15.64
N TYR A 826 -26.26 -26.25 -15.12
CA TYR A 826 -24.90 -26.21 -15.67
C TYR A 826 -23.98 -27.18 -14.94
N LYS A 827 -23.09 -27.83 -15.68
CA LYS A 827 -22.03 -28.68 -15.13
C LYS A 827 -20.68 -28.09 -15.51
N PHE A 828 -19.97 -27.54 -14.53
CA PHE A 828 -18.71 -26.84 -14.75
C PHE A 828 -17.49 -27.75 -14.58
N LEU A 829 -16.40 -27.43 -15.28
CA LEU A 829 -15.11 -28.06 -15.09
C LEU A 829 -14.39 -27.43 -13.89
N LYS A 830 -14.06 -28.25 -12.86
CA LYS A 830 -13.31 -27.80 -11.67
C LYS A 830 -13.90 -26.51 -11.06
N ASP A 831 -13.07 -25.51 -10.78
CA ASP A 831 -13.43 -24.27 -10.10
C ASP A 831 -14.01 -23.19 -11.03
N GLN A 832 -14.24 -23.50 -12.32
CA GLN A 832 -14.72 -22.53 -13.30
C GLN A 832 -16.08 -21.91 -12.89
N GLY A 833 -16.98 -22.70 -12.28
CA GLY A 833 -18.23 -22.18 -11.74
C GLY A 833 -18.03 -21.13 -10.63
N TRP A 834 -17.04 -21.34 -9.76
CA TRP A 834 -16.71 -20.37 -8.70
C TRP A 834 -16.08 -19.09 -9.27
N ASN A 835 -15.29 -19.21 -10.33
CA ASN A 835 -14.72 -18.06 -11.04
C ASN A 835 -15.81 -17.21 -11.71
N LEU A 836 -16.86 -17.83 -12.25
CA LEU A 836 -18.04 -17.11 -12.76
C LEU A 836 -18.73 -16.28 -11.66
N LEU A 837 -18.90 -16.82 -10.45
CA LEU A 837 -19.47 -16.08 -9.31
C LEU A 837 -18.61 -14.90 -8.87
N LYS A 838 -17.27 -15.05 -8.88
CA LYS A 838 -16.34 -13.92 -8.65
C LYS A 838 -16.52 -12.82 -9.69
N GLY A 839 -16.75 -13.19 -10.96
CA GLY A 839 -17.07 -12.25 -12.03
C GLY A 839 -18.32 -11.41 -11.75
N PHE A 840 -19.41 -12.05 -11.30
CA PHE A 840 -20.62 -11.33 -10.88
C PHE A 840 -20.39 -10.38 -9.70
N GLU A 841 -19.60 -10.80 -8.70
CA GLU A 841 -19.27 -9.95 -7.56
C GLU A 841 -18.46 -8.72 -7.98
N LEU A 842 -17.48 -8.91 -8.87
CA LEU A 842 -16.65 -7.83 -9.39
C LEU A 842 -17.50 -6.83 -10.17
N LEU A 843 -18.41 -7.31 -11.04
CA LEU A 843 -19.35 -6.45 -11.76
C LEU A 843 -20.21 -5.59 -10.84
N LYS A 844 -20.77 -6.15 -9.77
CA LYS A 844 -21.58 -5.38 -8.79
C LYS A 844 -20.78 -4.25 -8.15
N ARG A 845 -19.49 -4.45 -7.89
CA ARG A 845 -18.60 -3.42 -7.34
C ARG A 845 -18.36 -2.30 -8.37
N THR A 846 -18.17 -2.66 -9.63
CA THR A 846 -17.91 -1.71 -10.73
C THR A 846 -19.16 -0.90 -11.09
N THR A 847 -20.34 -1.52 -11.24
CA THR A 847 -21.58 -0.80 -11.61
C THR A 847 -22.10 0.13 -10.50
N SER A 848 -21.83 -0.20 -9.23
CA SER A 848 -22.16 0.67 -8.09
C SER A 848 -21.33 1.95 -8.03
N ALA A 849 -20.17 1.98 -8.71
CA ALA A 849 -19.31 3.15 -8.81
C ALA A 849 -19.75 4.12 -9.94
N GLU A 850 -20.35 3.62 -11.02
CA GLU A 850 -20.75 4.42 -12.20
C GLU A 850 -22.19 4.98 -12.13
N GLY A 851 -23.09 4.36 -11.37
CA GLY A 851 -24.47 4.83 -11.21
C GLY A 851 -24.65 6.17 -10.47
N GLY A 852 -23.58 6.76 -9.93
CA GLY A 852 -23.58 8.03 -9.20
C GLY A 852 -23.41 9.28 -10.07
N SER A 853 -23.19 9.15 -11.38
CA SER A 853 -22.86 10.28 -12.28
C SER A 853 -23.88 10.54 -13.39
N ARG A 854 -25.08 9.97 -13.32
CA ARG A 854 -26.26 10.38 -14.12
C ARG A 854 -27.46 10.57 -13.19
N GLY A 855 -27.47 11.70 -12.50
CA GLY A 855 -28.58 12.19 -11.66
C GLY A 855 -28.55 13.71 -11.62
#